data_AF-A0A9E2EHW5-F1
#
_entry.id   AF-A0A9E2EHW5-F1
#
_cell.length_a   1.000
_cell.length_b   1.000
_cell.length_c   1.000
_cell.angle_alpha   90.00
_cell.angle_beta   90.00
_cell.angle_gamma   90.00
#
_symmetry.space_group_name_H-M   'P 1'
#
loop_
_entity.id
_entity.type
_entity.pdbx_description
1 polymer ?
#
loop_
_entity_poly.entity_id
_entity_poly.type
_entity_poly.pdbx_seq_one_letter_code
_entity_poly.pdbx_strand_id
1 'polypeptide(L)'
;MAFADDYSIAANGDIRHVSGTTNYTVLEMHRALMDKADDAVAAGNDIMDISVLTPSDRSTDNIVTLLNNFNIDDTAAQYLYDGSVTQTNGDTIYAGLVVVGSVEAGTNIIIKQDNALLTDTWTSAPNADAAANILLRCLVKTRDEGANIDGQRLLVEAREYGDTYAEFSVTMGLGNNTAALFTSNDLNNATAQATVNTYDKIDYTAGYQELEISGTAPAEPYYGQWEYTGAGTLPAAPAINDVYEFAKDIQRRGTAETIHGMGGALFRGITHEWAYDGVVTSAPTTNDEIVWGAFLDGTHVGTFTVGEVVTGGTSGAVGRVLSSDETNDSLVVSTESGTWTVGGEVITGTTSSATCTTVGAHVGQNTGGGRATVLAIDDGGTDEVWVQLLVGTPPTDNTICYEDTDHTDSLTVFGSVTSRSVSTPFIGASTGSALLGAFGIGLKPGDASESDLFIDLDGTPVTPPNNVTFTVTGLENGEDRVLVGPDNAGALDVAQFANNGALSSGATSVVVKVGNETPGTGTNSEDDTPDTGTIRVQGDDGIYYRVTYTGYTVGASTMTFTGCAGLNDDAAVDNNIFISYIDDIAGAPEELSFSSVYSGSDRTLFIRVRDGGTAGDTEGIKTFESTGTLGSSGGSAPAIRTPDV
;
A
#
# COMPACT_ATOMS: atom_id res chain seq x y z
N MET A 1 -17.41 -41.23 -17.77
CA MET A 1 -18.82 -41.03 -17.38
C MET A 1 -19.44 -40.19 -18.47
N ALA A 2 -20.69 -40.43 -18.86
CA ALA A 2 -21.32 -39.61 -19.89
C ALA A 2 -21.94 -38.36 -19.26
N PHE A 3 -21.97 -37.25 -19.98
CA PHE A 3 -22.56 -35.99 -19.51
C PHE A 3 -23.98 -36.18 -18.95
N ALA A 4 -24.81 -36.99 -19.62
CA ALA A 4 -26.19 -37.28 -19.22
C ALA A 4 -26.32 -38.14 -17.95
N ASP A 5 -25.23 -38.71 -17.41
CA ASP A 5 -25.25 -39.40 -16.12
C ASP A 5 -25.22 -38.39 -14.95
N ASP A 6 -24.56 -37.24 -15.15
CA ASP A 6 -24.31 -36.21 -14.14
C ASP A 6 -25.25 -35.01 -14.25
N TYR A 7 -25.88 -34.83 -15.42
CA TYR A 7 -26.83 -33.76 -15.71
C TYR A 7 -28.24 -34.28 -16.00
N SER A 8 -29.24 -33.47 -15.69
CA SER A 8 -30.63 -33.69 -16.14
C SER A 8 -31.07 -32.58 -17.08
N ILE A 9 -31.92 -32.92 -18.05
CA ILE A 9 -32.53 -31.96 -18.96
C ILE A 9 -34.05 -31.99 -18.76
N ALA A 10 -34.61 -30.91 -18.21
CA ALA A 10 -36.04 -30.79 -17.98
C ALA A 10 -36.78 -30.29 -19.22
N ALA A 11 -38.10 -30.57 -19.29
CA ALA A 11 -38.95 -30.21 -20.42
C ALA A 11 -39.08 -28.69 -20.65
N ASN A 12 -38.78 -27.88 -19.63
CA ASN A 12 -38.76 -26.41 -19.72
C ASN A 12 -37.42 -25.86 -20.26
N GLY A 13 -36.46 -26.72 -20.56
CA GLY A 13 -35.13 -26.34 -21.05
C GLY A 13 -34.04 -26.29 -19.97
N ASP A 14 -34.39 -26.52 -18.70
CA ASP A 14 -33.41 -26.44 -17.61
C ASP A 14 -32.42 -27.62 -17.68
N ILE A 15 -31.13 -27.29 -17.84
CA ILE A 15 -30.01 -28.22 -17.78
C ILE A 15 -29.37 -28.03 -16.41
N ARG A 16 -29.36 -29.07 -15.58
CA ARG A 16 -28.92 -29.00 -14.18
C ARG A 16 -27.94 -30.11 -13.85
N HIS A 17 -26.87 -29.78 -13.13
CA HIS A 17 -25.99 -30.79 -12.56
C HIS A 17 -26.69 -31.42 -11.35
N VAL A 18 -26.88 -32.74 -11.37
CA VAL A 18 -27.68 -33.49 -10.38
C VAL A 18 -26.87 -34.48 -9.56
N SER A 19 -25.71 -34.92 -10.07
CA SER A 19 -24.82 -35.85 -9.39
C SER A 19 -23.44 -35.87 -10.02
N GLY A 20 -22.48 -36.50 -9.34
CA GLY A 20 -21.13 -36.68 -9.87
C GLY A 20 -20.18 -35.55 -9.48
N THR A 21 -18.93 -35.71 -9.91
CA THR A 21 -17.84 -34.73 -9.72
C THR A 21 -17.02 -34.59 -11.01
N THR A 22 -17.54 -35.12 -12.12
CA THR A 22 -16.85 -35.08 -13.41
C THR A 22 -17.08 -33.72 -14.04
N ASN A 23 -16.00 -33.10 -14.50
CA ASN A 23 -16.10 -31.87 -15.27
C ASN A 23 -16.12 -32.19 -16.77
N TYR A 24 -16.85 -31.40 -17.53
CA TYR A 24 -17.02 -31.56 -18.97
C TYR A 24 -16.64 -30.29 -19.71
N THR A 25 -16.08 -30.43 -20.90
CA THR A 25 -15.90 -29.28 -21.78
C THR A 25 -17.27 -28.76 -22.26
N VAL A 26 -17.39 -27.46 -22.56
CA VAL A 26 -18.62 -26.92 -23.16
C VAL A 26 -18.97 -27.61 -24.49
N LEU A 27 -17.96 -28.13 -25.19
CA LEU A 27 -18.13 -28.92 -26.41
C LEU A 27 -18.78 -30.28 -26.15
N GLU A 28 -18.39 -30.97 -25.07
CA GLU A 28 -18.99 -32.23 -24.66
C GLU A 28 -20.45 -32.03 -24.26
N MET A 29 -20.77 -30.96 -23.52
CA MET A 29 -22.16 -30.56 -23.25
C MET A 29 -22.94 -30.39 -24.56
N HIS A 30 -22.44 -29.55 -25.49
CA HIS A 30 -23.12 -29.32 -26.76
C HIS A 30 -23.36 -30.62 -27.53
N ARG A 31 -22.35 -31.50 -27.62
CA ARG A 31 -22.49 -32.80 -28.30
C ARG A 31 -23.53 -33.69 -27.62
N ALA A 32 -23.56 -33.74 -26.29
CA ALA A 32 -24.55 -34.51 -25.55
C ALA A 32 -25.98 -33.99 -25.77
N LEU A 33 -26.16 -32.66 -25.81
CA LEU A 33 -27.46 -32.05 -26.12
C LEU A 33 -27.91 -32.36 -27.55
N MET A 34 -27.00 -32.33 -28.53
CA MET A 34 -27.33 -32.66 -29.91
C MET A 34 -27.68 -34.14 -30.08
N ASP A 35 -26.99 -35.05 -29.38
CA ASP A 35 -27.31 -36.49 -29.39
C ASP A 35 -28.73 -36.75 -28.84
N LYS A 36 -29.10 -36.09 -27.73
CA LYS A 36 -30.45 -36.16 -27.16
C LYS A 36 -31.51 -35.51 -28.04
N ALA A 37 -31.17 -34.43 -28.75
CA ALA A 37 -32.08 -33.81 -29.71
C ALA A 37 -32.34 -34.69 -30.94
N ASP A 38 -31.47 -35.66 -31.24
CA ASP A 38 -31.65 -36.62 -32.33
C ASP A 38 -32.35 -37.92 -31.87
N ASP A 39 -32.59 -38.10 -30.57
CA ASP A 39 -33.26 -39.28 -30.02
C ASP A 39 -34.73 -39.37 -30.48
N ALA A 40 -35.19 -40.60 -30.73
CA ALA A 40 -36.54 -40.84 -31.21
C ALA A 40 -37.62 -40.64 -30.13
N VAL A 41 -37.26 -40.79 -28.85
CA VAL A 41 -38.16 -40.66 -27.69
C VAL A 41 -37.33 -40.23 -26.47
N ALA A 42 -37.79 -39.22 -25.75
CA ALA A 42 -37.19 -38.81 -24.48
C ALA A 42 -37.31 -39.91 -23.40
N ALA A 43 -36.29 -40.04 -22.54
CA ALA A 43 -36.26 -41.11 -21.54
C ALA A 43 -35.60 -40.68 -20.22
N GLY A 44 -36.10 -41.23 -19.11
CA GLY A 44 -35.53 -40.98 -17.79
C GLY A 44 -35.76 -39.53 -17.31
N ASN A 45 -34.69 -38.91 -16.81
CA ASN A 45 -34.63 -37.51 -16.38
C ASN A 45 -34.15 -36.56 -17.50
N ASP A 46 -33.99 -37.07 -18.73
CA ASP A 46 -33.67 -36.29 -19.93
C ASP A 46 -34.92 -36.16 -20.80
N ILE A 47 -35.70 -35.10 -20.58
CA ILE A 47 -36.95 -34.86 -21.30
C ILE A 47 -36.67 -34.03 -22.57
N MET A 48 -35.87 -34.60 -23.48
CA MET A 48 -35.53 -34.03 -24.79
C MET A 48 -35.55 -35.13 -25.87
N ASP A 49 -36.07 -34.81 -27.06
CA ASP A 49 -36.08 -35.67 -28.25
C ASP A 49 -36.21 -34.84 -29.54
N ILE A 50 -36.28 -35.51 -30.70
CA ILE A 50 -36.40 -34.92 -32.05
C ILE A 50 -37.61 -34.00 -32.27
N SER A 51 -38.61 -34.03 -31.39
CA SER A 51 -39.76 -33.13 -31.46
C SER A 51 -39.53 -31.78 -30.78
N VAL A 52 -38.46 -31.67 -29.97
CA VAL A 52 -38.08 -30.46 -29.26
C VAL A 52 -37.25 -29.55 -30.18
N LEU A 53 -37.38 -28.24 -30.00
CA LEU A 53 -36.58 -27.26 -30.74
C LEU A 53 -35.09 -27.40 -30.40
N THR A 54 -34.23 -27.08 -31.35
CA THR A 54 -32.77 -27.22 -31.22
C THR A 54 -32.25 -26.57 -29.94
N PRO A 55 -31.58 -27.32 -29.04
CA PRO A 55 -31.27 -26.82 -27.71
C PRO A 55 -30.06 -25.89 -27.66
N SER A 56 -29.12 -26.05 -28.60
CA SER A 56 -27.90 -25.24 -28.64
C SER A 56 -27.36 -25.12 -30.06
N ASP A 57 -26.60 -24.06 -30.30
CA ASP A 57 -25.79 -23.86 -31.50
C ASP A 57 -24.35 -23.54 -31.08
N ARG A 58 -23.39 -23.70 -31.99
CA ARG A 58 -21.99 -23.40 -31.75
C ARG A 58 -21.38 -22.58 -32.88
N SER A 59 -20.66 -21.52 -32.53
CA SER A 59 -19.90 -20.72 -33.49
C SER A 59 -18.51 -21.31 -33.72
N THR A 60 -17.91 -21.86 -32.67
CA THR A 60 -16.65 -22.60 -32.69
C THR A 60 -16.75 -23.80 -31.74
N ASP A 61 -15.72 -24.63 -31.66
CA ASP A 61 -15.68 -25.71 -30.68
C ASP A 61 -15.65 -25.20 -29.22
N ASN A 62 -15.33 -23.93 -28.98
CA ASN A 62 -15.26 -23.34 -27.63
C ASN A 62 -16.34 -22.26 -27.38
N ILE A 63 -17.26 -22.00 -28.31
CA ILE A 63 -18.30 -20.96 -28.15
C ILE A 63 -19.66 -21.57 -28.44
N VAL A 64 -20.44 -21.78 -27.38
CA VAL A 64 -21.77 -22.40 -27.41
C VAL A 64 -22.83 -21.38 -27.00
N THR A 65 -23.94 -21.36 -27.71
CA THR A 65 -25.14 -20.58 -27.38
C THR A 65 -26.29 -21.55 -27.11
N LEU A 66 -26.92 -21.45 -25.94
CA LEU A 66 -28.16 -22.15 -25.63
C LEU A 66 -29.33 -21.39 -26.24
N LEU A 67 -30.24 -22.13 -26.87
CA LEU A 67 -31.36 -21.59 -27.66
C LEU A 67 -32.69 -22.00 -27.02
N ASN A 68 -33.80 -21.45 -27.50
CA ASN A 68 -35.15 -21.95 -27.22
C ASN A 68 -35.46 -22.21 -25.72
N ASN A 69 -35.03 -21.28 -24.86
CA ASN A 69 -35.15 -21.31 -23.39
C ASN A 69 -34.30 -22.35 -22.65
N PHE A 70 -33.44 -23.09 -23.36
CA PHE A 70 -32.45 -23.93 -22.70
C PHE A 70 -31.47 -23.06 -21.92
N ASN A 71 -31.15 -23.50 -20.69
CA ASN A 71 -30.31 -22.73 -19.78
C ASN A 71 -29.59 -23.63 -18.78
N ILE A 72 -28.44 -23.16 -18.31
CA ILE A 72 -27.72 -23.68 -17.14
C ILE A 72 -27.79 -22.67 -15.99
N ASP A 73 -27.77 -23.17 -14.76
CA ASP A 73 -27.61 -22.35 -13.56
C ASP A 73 -26.14 -22.26 -13.14
N ASP A 74 -25.88 -21.44 -12.11
CA ASP A 74 -24.53 -21.23 -11.59
C ASP A 74 -23.88 -22.53 -11.14
N THR A 75 -24.65 -23.42 -10.51
CA THR A 75 -24.17 -24.74 -10.05
C THR A 75 -23.77 -25.64 -11.22
N ALA A 76 -24.55 -25.68 -12.30
CA ALA A 76 -24.21 -26.44 -13.50
C ALA A 76 -22.95 -25.91 -14.19
N ALA A 77 -22.72 -24.59 -14.17
CA ALA A 77 -21.57 -23.96 -14.81
C ALA A 77 -20.22 -24.30 -14.14
N GLN A 78 -20.21 -24.60 -12.83
CA GLN A 78 -18.99 -24.95 -12.08
C GLN A 78 -18.28 -26.21 -12.62
N TYR A 79 -19.06 -27.12 -13.22
CA TYR A 79 -18.59 -28.39 -13.77
C TYR A 79 -18.31 -28.32 -15.28
N LEU A 80 -18.38 -27.12 -15.86
CA LEU A 80 -18.06 -26.87 -17.26
C LEU A 80 -16.75 -26.09 -17.41
N TYR A 81 -16.03 -26.33 -18.50
CA TYR A 81 -14.79 -25.61 -18.81
C TYR A 81 -14.47 -25.62 -20.32
N ASP A 82 -13.35 -25.00 -20.70
CA ASP A 82 -12.82 -25.00 -22.08
C ASP A 82 -13.74 -24.38 -23.13
N GLY A 83 -14.36 -23.25 -22.79
CA GLY A 83 -15.06 -22.38 -23.72
C GLY A 83 -16.02 -21.44 -23.01
N SER A 84 -17.10 -21.04 -23.68
CA SER A 84 -18.13 -20.17 -23.11
C SER A 84 -19.53 -20.65 -23.44
N VAL A 85 -20.48 -20.30 -22.58
CA VAL A 85 -21.92 -20.52 -22.76
C VAL A 85 -22.67 -19.20 -22.71
N THR A 86 -23.37 -18.88 -23.79
CA THR A 86 -24.31 -17.74 -23.88
C THR A 86 -25.73 -18.26 -23.80
N GLN A 87 -26.58 -17.63 -22.99
CA GLN A 87 -28.00 -18.00 -22.87
C GLN A 87 -28.90 -16.76 -22.77
N THR A 88 -30.22 -16.97 -22.78
CA THR A 88 -31.22 -15.89 -22.62
C THR A 88 -30.99 -14.75 -23.60
N ASN A 89 -30.80 -15.07 -24.89
CA ASN A 89 -30.51 -14.09 -25.95
C ASN A 89 -29.29 -13.19 -25.70
N GLY A 90 -28.34 -13.63 -24.88
CA GLY A 90 -27.15 -12.86 -24.52
C GLY A 90 -27.25 -12.13 -23.19
N ASP A 91 -28.35 -12.28 -22.45
CA ASP A 91 -28.50 -11.62 -21.14
C ASP A 91 -27.66 -12.27 -20.04
N THR A 92 -27.33 -13.57 -20.20
CA THR A 92 -26.41 -14.27 -19.30
C THR A 92 -25.28 -14.91 -20.10
N ILE A 93 -24.03 -14.67 -19.66
CA ILE A 93 -22.83 -15.23 -20.29
C ILE A 93 -21.93 -15.82 -19.21
N TYR A 94 -21.53 -17.08 -19.42
CA TYR A 94 -20.46 -17.74 -18.72
C TYR A 94 -19.25 -17.84 -19.65
N ALA A 95 -18.16 -17.12 -19.33
CA ALA A 95 -16.95 -17.07 -20.14
C ALA A 95 -15.87 -18.00 -19.57
N GLY A 96 -15.03 -18.58 -20.44
CA GLY A 96 -13.98 -19.50 -20.02
C GLY A 96 -12.75 -18.75 -19.52
N LEU A 97 -12.28 -19.09 -18.32
CA LEU A 97 -11.01 -18.67 -17.77
C LEU A 97 -10.00 -19.83 -17.83
N VAL A 98 -8.80 -19.54 -18.32
CA VAL A 98 -7.65 -20.44 -18.34
C VAL A 98 -6.52 -19.76 -17.58
N VAL A 99 -6.09 -20.34 -16.47
CA VAL A 99 -4.95 -19.83 -15.70
C VAL A 99 -3.73 -20.69 -16.04
N VAL A 100 -2.66 -20.04 -16.48
CA VAL A 100 -1.39 -20.67 -16.87
C VAL A 100 -0.25 -20.23 -15.95
N GLY A 101 0.83 -21.00 -15.96
CA GLY A 101 2.08 -20.65 -15.28
C GLY A 101 2.51 -21.72 -14.29
N SER A 102 3.19 -21.30 -13.23
CA SER A 102 3.73 -22.20 -12.20
C SER A 102 3.62 -21.55 -10.83
N VAL A 103 2.91 -22.21 -9.92
CA VAL A 103 2.82 -21.78 -8.52
C VAL A 103 3.45 -22.83 -7.62
N GLU A 104 3.89 -22.40 -6.44
CA GLU A 104 4.38 -23.30 -5.39
C GLU A 104 3.33 -24.34 -4.99
N ALA A 105 3.82 -25.46 -4.46
CA ALA A 105 2.95 -26.56 -4.09
C ALA A 105 2.06 -26.18 -2.89
N GLY A 106 0.74 -26.15 -3.10
CA GLY A 106 -0.24 -25.77 -2.07
C GLY A 106 -0.79 -24.34 -2.20
N THR A 107 -0.23 -23.54 -3.12
CA THR A 107 -0.81 -22.25 -3.52
C THR A 107 -2.14 -22.48 -4.24
N ASN A 108 -3.20 -21.76 -3.81
CA ASN A 108 -4.50 -21.80 -4.49
C ASN A 108 -4.72 -20.51 -5.27
N ILE A 109 -5.55 -20.62 -6.31
CA ILE A 109 -5.90 -19.51 -7.19
C ILE A 109 -7.15 -18.81 -6.65
N ILE A 110 -7.05 -17.50 -6.53
CA ILE A 110 -8.10 -16.59 -6.09
C ILE A 110 -8.65 -15.90 -7.33
N ILE A 111 -9.97 -15.83 -7.48
CA ILE A 111 -10.61 -15.02 -8.51
C ILE A 111 -11.48 -13.98 -7.83
N LYS A 112 -11.36 -12.73 -8.28
CA LYS A 112 -12.20 -11.62 -7.87
C LYS A 112 -12.94 -11.03 -9.06
N GLN A 113 -14.16 -10.58 -8.80
CA GLN A 113 -15.00 -9.84 -9.72
C GLN A 113 -15.89 -8.93 -8.89
N ASP A 114 -16.14 -7.71 -9.37
CA ASP A 114 -17.10 -6.79 -8.74
C ASP A 114 -16.81 -6.53 -7.24
N ASN A 115 -15.53 -6.29 -6.93
CA ASN A 115 -15.02 -6.14 -5.55
C ASN A 115 -15.36 -7.29 -4.58
N ALA A 116 -15.60 -8.50 -5.11
CA ALA A 116 -15.91 -9.67 -4.31
C ALA A 116 -15.04 -10.87 -4.71
N LEU A 117 -14.76 -11.73 -3.73
CA LEU A 117 -14.13 -13.03 -3.98
C LEU A 117 -15.19 -13.97 -4.58
N LEU A 118 -14.89 -14.58 -5.73
CA LEU A 118 -15.73 -15.64 -6.26
C LEU A 118 -15.55 -16.88 -5.39
N THR A 119 -16.64 -17.36 -4.79
CA THR A 119 -16.62 -18.39 -3.73
C THR A 119 -16.26 -19.80 -4.21
N ASP A 120 -15.97 -19.97 -5.51
CA ASP A 120 -15.94 -21.26 -6.20
C ASP A 120 -14.55 -21.73 -6.69
N THR A 121 -13.44 -21.16 -6.21
CA THR A 121 -12.09 -21.59 -6.66
C THR A 121 -11.17 -22.15 -5.56
N TRP A 122 -11.73 -22.51 -4.40
CA TRP A 122 -10.93 -22.48 -3.17
C TRP A 122 -10.26 -23.77 -2.70
N THR A 123 -10.28 -24.92 -3.41
CA THR A 123 -9.61 -26.11 -2.84
C THR A 123 -8.92 -27.08 -3.80
N SER A 124 -9.29 -27.14 -5.07
CA SER A 124 -8.63 -28.05 -6.02
C SER A 124 -8.63 -27.42 -7.39
N ALA A 125 -7.48 -26.93 -7.85
CA ALA A 125 -7.31 -26.27 -9.14
C ALA A 125 -8.06 -27.02 -10.25
N PRO A 126 -9.31 -26.62 -10.60
CA PRO A 126 -10.19 -27.47 -11.36
C PRO A 126 -9.66 -27.56 -12.78
N ASN A 127 -9.68 -28.77 -13.34
CA ASN A 127 -9.29 -29.02 -14.73
C ASN A 127 -7.84 -28.61 -15.06
N ALA A 128 -6.93 -28.63 -14.08
CA ALA A 128 -5.50 -28.40 -14.29
C ALA A 128 -4.90 -29.38 -15.31
N ASP A 129 -3.92 -28.92 -16.07
CA ASP A 129 -3.13 -29.75 -16.99
C ASP A 129 -1.66 -29.37 -16.88
N ALA A 130 -0.94 -30.15 -16.06
CA ALA A 130 0.48 -29.94 -15.81
C ALA A 130 1.34 -30.09 -17.08
N ALA A 131 0.91 -30.88 -18.07
CA ALA A 131 1.67 -31.04 -19.32
C ALA A 131 1.60 -29.78 -20.20
N ALA A 132 0.55 -28.97 -20.03
CA ALA A 132 0.32 -27.71 -20.73
C ALA A 132 0.64 -26.47 -19.88
N ASN A 133 1.16 -26.62 -18.65
CA ASN A 133 1.33 -25.55 -17.66
C ASN A 133 0.04 -24.80 -17.35
N ILE A 134 -1.08 -25.52 -17.32
CA ILE A 134 -2.39 -24.98 -16.97
C ILE A 134 -2.66 -25.28 -15.50
N LEU A 135 -2.84 -24.22 -14.72
CA LEU A 135 -3.15 -24.28 -13.30
C LEU A 135 -4.64 -24.50 -13.06
N LEU A 136 -5.51 -23.86 -13.84
CA LEU A 136 -6.96 -23.90 -13.64
C LEU A 136 -7.71 -23.64 -14.96
N ARG A 137 -8.83 -24.33 -15.17
CA ARG A 137 -9.83 -23.97 -16.18
C ARG A 137 -11.24 -24.06 -15.61
N CYS A 138 -12.02 -23.00 -15.78
CA CYS A 138 -13.42 -22.94 -15.35
C CYS A 138 -14.22 -21.98 -16.23
N LEU A 139 -15.55 -21.98 -16.04
CA LEU A 139 -16.40 -20.89 -16.48
C LEU A 139 -16.60 -19.86 -15.35
N VAL A 140 -16.68 -18.59 -15.72
CA VAL A 140 -17.02 -17.47 -14.82
C VAL A 140 -18.20 -16.72 -15.42
N LYS A 141 -19.23 -16.43 -14.61
CA LYS A 141 -20.33 -15.57 -15.07
C LYS A 141 -19.80 -14.15 -15.26
N THR A 142 -19.86 -13.63 -16.48
CA THR A 142 -19.36 -12.28 -16.82
C THR A 142 -20.46 -11.32 -17.20
N ARG A 143 -21.66 -11.84 -17.44
CA ARG A 143 -22.86 -11.07 -17.76
C ARG A 143 -24.06 -11.74 -17.12
N ASP A 144 -24.94 -10.92 -16.56
CA ASP A 144 -26.19 -11.38 -15.97
C ASP A 144 -27.30 -10.36 -16.20
N GLU A 145 -28.53 -10.85 -16.37
CA GLU A 145 -29.74 -10.05 -16.55
C GLU A 145 -29.63 -8.93 -17.59
N GLY A 146 -28.79 -9.10 -18.61
CA GLY A 146 -28.62 -8.12 -19.68
C GLY A 146 -27.61 -7.02 -19.38
N ALA A 147 -26.79 -7.15 -18.32
CA ALA A 147 -25.66 -6.26 -18.06
C ALA A 147 -24.36 -7.02 -17.71
N ASN A 148 -23.21 -6.48 -18.06
CA ASN A 148 -21.89 -7.01 -17.76
C ASN A 148 -21.58 -6.82 -16.28
N ILE A 149 -20.99 -7.83 -15.65
CA ILE A 149 -20.50 -7.75 -14.27
C ILE A 149 -19.10 -7.14 -14.32
N ASP A 150 -18.92 -5.97 -13.70
CA ASP A 150 -17.67 -5.19 -13.69
C ASP A 150 -17.02 -4.99 -15.08
N GLY A 151 -17.84 -4.79 -16.12
CA GLY A 151 -17.34 -4.67 -17.50
C GLY A 151 -16.62 -5.93 -18.01
N GLN A 152 -16.98 -7.10 -17.46
CA GLN A 152 -16.37 -8.41 -17.72
C GLN A 152 -14.91 -8.54 -17.25
N ARG A 153 -14.47 -7.68 -16.32
CA ARG A 153 -13.11 -7.74 -15.77
C ARG A 153 -13.04 -8.66 -14.56
N LEU A 154 -11.92 -9.36 -14.46
CA LEU A 154 -11.56 -10.22 -13.34
C LEU A 154 -10.14 -9.89 -12.89
N LEU A 155 -9.88 -10.12 -11.61
CA LEU A 155 -8.53 -10.19 -11.06
C LEU A 155 -8.27 -11.61 -10.58
N VAL A 156 -7.19 -12.21 -11.06
CA VAL A 156 -6.75 -13.56 -10.69
C VAL A 156 -5.48 -13.42 -9.86
N GLU A 157 -5.43 -14.07 -8.70
CA GLU A 157 -4.31 -13.91 -7.75
C GLU A 157 -3.85 -15.24 -7.16
N ALA A 158 -2.61 -15.22 -6.67
CA ALA A 158 -2.03 -16.24 -5.83
C ALA A 158 -1.40 -15.55 -4.61
N ARG A 159 -1.94 -15.81 -3.42
CA ARG A 159 -1.54 -15.14 -2.16
C ARG A 159 -1.38 -16.14 -1.01
N GLU A 160 -0.57 -17.16 -1.22
CA GLU A 160 -0.29 -18.14 -0.16
C GLU A 160 0.85 -17.67 0.74
N TYR A 161 0.61 -17.64 2.05
CA TYR A 161 1.63 -17.23 3.00
C TYR A 161 2.83 -18.19 2.93
N GLY A 162 4.04 -17.63 2.80
CA GLY A 162 5.27 -18.37 2.51
C GLY A 162 5.74 -18.28 1.06
N ASP A 163 4.84 -17.96 0.13
CA ASP A 163 5.15 -17.85 -1.31
C ASP A 163 5.14 -16.39 -1.77
N THR A 164 5.88 -16.06 -2.81
CA THR A 164 5.76 -14.74 -3.46
C THR A 164 4.33 -14.56 -3.98
N TYR A 165 3.75 -13.37 -3.80
CA TYR A 165 2.39 -13.10 -4.30
C TYR A 165 2.42 -12.74 -5.79
N ALA A 166 1.32 -13.04 -6.48
CA ALA A 166 1.14 -12.68 -7.88
C ALA A 166 -0.31 -12.29 -8.17
N GLU A 167 -0.51 -11.35 -9.10
CA GLU A 167 -1.82 -10.95 -9.60
C GLU A 167 -1.81 -10.79 -11.12
N PHE A 168 -2.97 -10.98 -11.75
CA PHE A 168 -3.19 -10.78 -13.17
C PHE A 168 -4.61 -10.31 -13.45
N SER A 169 -4.73 -9.15 -14.10
CA SER A 169 -6.02 -8.61 -14.55
C SER A 169 -6.37 -9.14 -15.93
N VAL A 170 -7.61 -9.60 -16.11
CA VAL A 170 -8.12 -10.10 -17.40
C VAL A 170 -9.50 -9.53 -17.70
N THR A 171 -9.70 -9.06 -18.93
CA THR A 171 -11.03 -8.72 -19.45
C THR A 171 -11.54 -9.89 -20.28
N MET A 172 -12.70 -10.41 -19.91
CA MET A 172 -13.24 -11.65 -20.44
C MET A 172 -14.10 -11.41 -21.67
N GLY A 173 -13.86 -12.17 -22.73
CA GLY A 173 -14.75 -12.32 -23.89
C GLY A 173 -15.32 -13.73 -24.01
N LEU A 174 -15.98 -14.02 -25.14
CA LEU A 174 -16.43 -15.39 -25.45
C LEU A 174 -15.23 -16.31 -25.71
N GLY A 175 -15.41 -17.60 -25.44
CA GLY A 175 -14.37 -18.62 -25.52
C GLY A 175 -13.44 -18.61 -24.29
N ASN A 176 -12.17 -18.99 -24.52
CA ASN A 176 -11.15 -19.09 -23.48
C ASN A 176 -10.33 -17.80 -23.37
N ASN A 177 -10.26 -17.25 -22.17
CA ASN A 177 -9.48 -16.06 -21.81
C ASN A 177 -8.37 -16.48 -20.86
N THR A 178 -7.15 -15.95 -21.05
CA THR A 178 -5.96 -16.45 -20.34
C THR A 178 -5.45 -15.45 -19.30
N ALA A 179 -5.19 -15.93 -18.09
CA ALA A 179 -4.45 -15.23 -17.04
C ALA A 179 -3.17 -16.00 -16.69
N ALA A 180 -2.09 -15.31 -16.34
CA ALA A 180 -0.81 -15.95 -16.04
C ALA A 180 -0.37 -15.66 -14.60
N LEU A 181 0.01 -16.69 -13.85
CA LEU A 181 0.48 -16.59 -12.47
C LEU A 181 1.79 -17.35 -12.27
N PHE A 182 2.72 -16.71 -11.56
CA PHE A 182 4.01 -17.29 -11.20
C PHE A 182 4.30 -16.98 -9.74
N THR A 183 4.47 -18.03 -8.93
CA THR A 183 4.94 -17.88 -7.55
C THR A 183 6.16 -18.74 -7.30
N SER A 184 6.91 -18.40 -6.26
CA SER A 184 8.08 -19.11 -5.77
C SER A 184 8.12 -19.04 -4.25
N ASN A 185 8.83 -19.96 -3.60
CA ASN A 185 9.04 -19.87 -2.15
C ASN A 185 9.72 -18.53 -1.80
N ASP A 186 9.09 -17.75 -0.93
CA ASP A 186 9.59 -16.46 -0.50
C ASP A 186 10.56 -16.63 0.68
N LEU A 187 11.84 -16.38 0.42
CA LEU A 187 12.90 -16.51 1.42
C LEU A 187 12.82 -15.44 2.52
N ASN A 188 12.11 -14.34 2.28
CA ASN A 188 11.93 -13.25 3.23
C ASN A 188 10.58 -13.33 3.97
N ASN A 189 9.81 -14.39 3.74
CA ASN A 189 8.57 -14.70 4.47
C ASN A 189 8.63 -16.10 5.11
N ALA A 190 9.66 -16.31 5.92
CA ALA A 190 10.01 -17.60 6.51
C ALA A 190 9.47 -17.79 7.94
N THR A 191 9.05 -16.72 8.62
CA THR A 191 8.47 -16.80 9.96
C THR A 191 7.19 -17.61 9.91
N ALA A 192 6.96 -18.46 10.92
CA ALA A 192 5.73 -19.24 10.97
C ALA A 192 4.53 -18.29 11.06
N GLN A 193 3.55 -18.48 10.18
CA GLN A 193 2.36 -17.64 10.13
C GLN A 193 1.69 -17.42 11.49
N ALA A 194 1.50 -18.51 12.25
CA ALA A 194 0.88 -18.42 13.58
C ALA A 194 1.63 -17.51 14.57
N THR A 195 2.92 -17.24 14.34
CA THR A 195 3.70 -16.26 15.09
C THR A 195 3.44 -14.84 14.59
N VAL A 196 3.44 -14.62 13.27
CA VAL A 196 3.16 -13.29 12.68
C VAL A 196 1.76 -12.79 13.06
N ASN A 197 0.77 -13.66 13.09
CA ASN A 197 -0.60 -13.32 13.53
C ASN A 197 -0.69 -12.87 15.00
N THR A 198 0.40 -13.02 15.77
CA THR A 198 0.47 -12.60 17.17
C THR A 198 1.33 -11.36 17.38
N TYR A 199 1.85 -10.76 16.30
CA TYR A 199 2.60 -9.51 16.38
C TYR A 199 1.70 -8.39 16.93
N ASP A 200 2.21 -7.73 17.97
CA ASP A 200 1.55 -6.64 18.70
C ASP A 200 2.47 -5.41 18.87
N LYS A 201 3.67 -5.46 18.28
CA LYS A 201 4.65 -4.38 18.20
C LYS A 201 4.76 -3.76 16.80
N ILE A 202 3.87 -4.11 15.88
CA ILE A 202 3.80 -3.51 14.55
C ILE A 202 2.42 -2.90 14.41
N ASP A 203 2.37 -1.58 14.28
CA ASP A 203 1.13 -0.84 14.07
C ASP A 203 1.12 -0.19 12.69
N TYR A 204 -0.09 0.11 12.22
CA TYR A 204 -0.35 0.82 10.98
C TYR A 204 -1.37 1.93 11.21
N THR A 205 -1.01 3.16 10.86
CA THR A 205 -1.92 4.30 10.79
C THR A 205 -2.30 4.56 9.35
N ALA A 206 -3.58 4.39 9.03
CA ALA A 206 -4.14 4.61 7.69
C ALA A 206 -4.40 6.10 7.41
N GLY A 207 -4.26 6.51 6.14
CA GLY A 207 -4.60 7.85 5.67
C GLY A 207 -3.38 8.66 5.27
N TYR A 208 -3.59 9.91 4.88
CA TYR A 208 -2.51 10.83 4.53
C TYR A 208 -1.61 11.08 5.73
N GLN A 209 -0.31 10.84 5.58
CA GLN A 209 0.71 11.02 6.61
C GLN A 209 1.88 11.83 6.03
N GLU A 210 2.33 12.84 6.77
CA GLU A 210 3.57 13.56 6.46
C GLU A 210 4.68 13.00 7.34
N LEU A 211 5.65 12.33 6.73
CA LEU A 211 6.77 11.68 7.44
C LEU A 211 8.08 12.23 6.90
N GLU A 212 9.02 12.62 7.75
CA GLU A 212 10.36 13.09 7.34
C GLU A 212 11.32 11.90 7.20
N ILE A 213 11.07 11.04 6.20
CA ILE A 213 11.86 9.81 6.01
C ILE A 213 13.25 10.14 5.48
N SER A 214 13.41 11.16 4.62
CA SER A 214 14.73 11.60 4.14
C SER A 214 15.63 12.18 5.24
N GLY A 215 15.05 12.51 6.40
CA GLY A 215 15.73 13.30 7.43
C GLY A 215 15.89 14.78 7.09
N THR A 216 15.19 15.27 6.05
CA THR A 216 15.22 16.67 5.65
C THR A 216 13.82 17.22 5.37
N ALA A 217 13.48 18.34 6.00
CA ALA A 217 12.22 19.04 5.76
C ALA A 217 12.10 19.59 4.31
N PRO A 218 10.87 19.69 3.76
CA PRO A 218 9.59 19.31 4.37
C PRO A 218 9.39 17.80 4.42
N ALA A 219 8.52 17.34 5.33
CA ALA A 219 8.12 15.94 5.42
C ALA A 219 7.43 15.46 4.12
N GLU A 220 7.65 14.21 3.75
CA GLU A 220 7.13 13.62 2.53
C GLU A 220 5.75 12.97 2.75
N PRO A 221 4.86 12.99 1.74
CA PRO A 221 3.50 12.47 1.85
C PRO A 221 3.40 10.97 1.59
N TYR A 222 2.65 10.25 2.44
CA TYR A 222 2.38 8.81 2.36
C TYR A 222 0.89 8.50 2.63
N TYR A 223 0.37 7.34 2.18
CA TYR A 223 -1.02 6.91 2.47
C TYR A 223 -1.15 6.01 3.72
N GLY A 224 -0.06 5.90 4.46
CA GLY A 224 -0.09 5.42 5.83
C GLY A 224 1.31 5.30 6.42
N GLN A 225 1.32 5.15 7.74
CA GLN A 225 2.53 5.04 8.53
C GLN A 225 2.57 3.67 9.21
N TRP A 226 3.55 2.86 8.85
CA TRP A 226 3.98 1.72 9.63
C TRP A 226 4.90 2.18 10.76
N GLU A 227 4.86 1.51 11.92
CA GLU A 227 5.83 1.77 12.99
C GLU A 227 6.07 0.56 13.89
N TYR A 228 7.21 0.55 14.57
CA TYR A 228 7.46 -0.30 15.71
C TYR A 228 6.90 0.39 16.96
N THR A 229 5.93 -0.24 17.61
CA THR A 229 5.38 0.28 18.85
C THR A 229 6.24 -0.13 20.05
N GLY A 230 6.30 0.75 21.06
CA GLY A 230 6.87 0.40 22.36
C GLY A 230 5.95 -0.46 23.24
N ALA A 231 4.69 -0.66 22.82
CA ALA A 231 3.70 -1.50 23.48
C ALA A 231 3.73 -2.93 22.90
N GLY A 232 3.26 -3.92 23.66
CA GLY A 232 3.27 -5.32 23.22
C GLY A 232 4.56 -6.08 23.56
N THR A 233 4.67 -7.30 23.02
CA THR A 233 5.70 -8.29 23.35
C THR A 233 6.36 -8.95 22.14
N LEU A 234 5.69 -9.00 20.99
CA LEU A 234 6.12 -9.69 19.78
C LEU A 234 6.01 -8.79 18.53
N PRO A 235 7.01 -8.80 17.65
CA PRO A 235 8.32 -9.46 17.80
C PRO A 235 9.15 -8.85 18.94
N ALA A 236 9.95 -9.66 19.63
CA ALA A 236 10.68 -9.19 20.83
C ALA A 236 11.61 -8.01 20.52
N ALA A 237 12.27 -8.08 19.36
CA ALA A 237 13.06 -7.01 18.75
C ALA A 237 12.57 -6.86 17.29
N PRO A 238 11.60 -5.95 17.03
CA PRO A 238 11.09 -5.73 15.69
C PRO A 238 12.19 -5.37 14.71
N ALA A 239 12.14 -5.97 13.53
CA ALA A 239 12.96 -5.63 12.38
C ALA A 239 12.08 -5.32 11.18
N ILE A 240 12.66 -4.69 10.17
CA ILE A 240 11.90 -4.26 8.99
C ILE A 240 11.25 -5.42 8.23
N ASN A 241 11.88 -6.60 8.26
CA ASN A 241 11.30 -7.79 7.65
C ASN A 241 10.03 -8.27 8.38
N ASP A 242 9.90 -8.01 9.69
CA ASP A 242 8.67 -8.36 10.41
C ASP A 242 7.48 -7.55 9.89
N VAL A 243 7.69 -6.28 9.50
CA VAL A 243 6.67 -5.43 8.86
C VAL A 243 6.27 -6.00 7.50
N TYR A 244 7.26 -6.42 6.71
CA TYR A 244 7.01 -7.08 5.44
C TYR A 244 6.16 -8.34 5.59
N GLU A 245 6.54 -9.25 6.51
CA GLU A 245 5.82 -10.50 6.76
C GLU A 245 4.40 -10.25 7.30
N PHE A 246 4.24 -9.27 8.19
CA PHE A 246 2.94 -8.90 8.75
C PHE A 246 2.00 -8.29 7.70
N ALA A 247 2.48 -7.32 6.93
CA ALA A 247 1.70 -6.74 5.84
C ALA A 247 1.31 -7.80 4.80
N LYS A 248 2.20 -8.75 4.50
CA LYS A 248 1.90 -9.86 3.60
C LYS A 248 0.86 -10.83 4.19
N ASP A 249 0.91 -11.09 5.49
CA ASP A 249 -0.10 -11.91 6.19
C ASP A 249 -1.50 -11.28 6.13
N ILE A 250 -1.63 -9.95 6.21
CA ILE A 250 -2.93 -9.25 6.07
C ILE A 250 -3.62 -9.62 4.74
N GLN A 251 -2.86 -9.75 3.64
CA GLN A 251 -3.38 -10.02 2.29
C GLN A 251 -3.56 -11.51 1.93
N ARG A 252 -3.18 -12.43 2.82
CA ARG A 252 -3.13 -13.87 2.51
C ARG A 252 -4.48 -14.44 2.07
N ARG A 253 -4.42 -15.61 1.44
CA ARG A 253 -5.58 -16.48 1.24
C ARG A 253 -6.30 -16.76 2.57
N GLY A 254 -7.62 -16.56 2.58
CA GLY A 254 -8.46 -16.88 3.74
C GLY A 254 -8.26 -15.95 4.93
N THR A 255 -7.61 -14.80 4.71
CA THR A 255 -7.52 -13.73 5.71
C THR A 255 -8.90 -13.23 6.12
N ALA A 256 -9.04 -12.89 7.40
CA ALA A 256 -10.15 -12.09 7.91
C ALA A 256 -9.69 -10.68 8.32
N GLU A 257 -8.40 -10.37 8.13
CA GLU A 257 -7.83 -9.08 8.47
C GLU A 257 -8.36 -7.99 7.55
N THR A 258 -8.37 -6.76 8.04
CA THR A 258 -8.77 -5.58 7.29
C THR A 258 -7.67 -4.53 7.29
N ILE A 259 -7.57 -3.77 6.21
CA ILE A 259 -6.71 -2.59 6.11
C ILE A 259 -7.44 -1.56 5.25
N HIS A 260 -7.39 -0.29 5.64
CA HIS A 260 -8.17 0.79 5.01
C HIS A 260 -9.68 0.51 4.91
N GLY A 261 -10.28 -0.03 6.00
CA GLY A 261 -11.70 -0.41 6.02
C GLY A 261 -12.07 -1.60 5.12
N MET A 262 -11.12 -2.11 4.32
CA MET A 262 -11.34 -3.17 3.33
C MET A 262 -10.78 -4.50 3.83
N GLY A 263 -11.43 -5.61 3.45
CA GLY A 263 -10.85 -6.93 3.67
C GLY A 263 -9.49 -7.06 2.99
N GLY A 264 -8.47 -7.54 3.71
CA GLY A 264 -7.10 -7.67 3.20
C GLY A 264 -7.01 -8.55 1.95
N ALA A 265 -7.95 -9.49 1.82
CA ALA A 265 -8.10 -10.28 0.59
C ALA A 265 -8.38 -9.40 -0.62
N LEU A 266 -9.14 -8.30 -0.51
CA LEU A 266 -9.50 -7.38 -1.58
C LEU A 266 -8.49 -6.25 -1.77
N PHE A 267 -7.78 -5.86 -0.70
CA PHE A 267 -6.82 -4.78 -0.72
C PHE A 267 -5.66 -5.01 -1.70
N ARG A 268 -5.23 -3.94 -2.37
CA ARG A 268 -4.16 -3.87 -3.37
C ARG A 268 -3.24 -2.65 -3.17
N GLY A 269 -3.74 -1.58 -2.55
CA GLY A 269 -3.04 -0.30 -2.44
C GLY A 269 -3.54 0.73 -3.46
N ILE A 270 -2.80 1.82 -3.64
CA ILE A 270 -3.19 2.88 -4.58
C ILE A 270 -3.17 2.35 -6.01
N THR A 271 -4.30 2.48 -6.69
CA THR A 271 -4.44 2.14 -8.11
C THR A 271 -4.54 3.37 -9.00
N HIS A 272 -5.09 4.46 -8.46
CA HIS A 272 -5.34 5.69 -9.20
C HIS A 272 -5.25 6.89 -8.25
N GLU A 273 -5.01 8.05 -8.83
CA GLU A 273 -5.07 9.34 -8.15
C GLU A 273 -5.61 10.41 -9.10
N TRP A 274 -6.13 11.48 -8.52
CA TRP A 274 -6.53 12.69 -9.25
C TRP A 274 -6.71 13.87 -8.31
N ALA A 275 -6.50 15.06 -8.86
CA ALA A 275 -6.94 16.30 -8.23
C ALA A 275 -8.47 16.43 -8.30
N TYR A 276 -9.06 17.14 -7.35
CA TYR A 276 -10.49 17.42 -7.30
C TYR A 276 -10.77 18.91 -7.08
N ASP A 277 -11.98 19.32 -7.45
CA ASP A 277 -12.55 20.62 -7.13
C ASP A 277 -14.06 20.49 -6.86
N GLY A 278 -14.75 21.63 -6.74
CA GLY A 278 -16.21 21.63 -6.72
C GLY A 278 -16.85 20.91 -5.54
N VAL A 279 -16.16 20.82 -4.39
CA VAL A 279 -16.66 20.15 -3.18
C VAL A 279 -18.01 20.74 -2.75
N VAL A 280 -18.99 19.86 -2.58
CA VAL A 280 -20.29 20.15 -1.99
C VAL A 280 -20.28 19.54 -0.59
N THR A 281 -20.81 20.30 0.38
CA THR A 281 -20.96 19.95 1.82
C THR A 281 -19.67 19.62 2.57
N SER A 282 -19.01 18.50 2.26
CA SER A 282 -17.77 18.08 2.91
C SER A 282 -16.78 17.44 1.91
N ALA A 283 -15.48 17.60 2.18
CA ALA A 283 -14.44 16.91 1.42
C ALA A 283 -14.42 15.43 1.82
N PRO A 284 -13.99 14.52 0.92
CA PRO A 284 -13.83 13.12 1.28
C PRO A 284 -12.83 12.97 2.44
N THR A 285 -12.94 11.86 3.15
CA THR A 285 -12.02 11.44 4.21
C THR A 285 -11.43 10.06 3.92
N THR A 286 -10.39 9.69 4.67
CA THR A 286 -9.74 8.38 4.51
C THR A 286 -10.74 7.25 4.80
N ASN A 287 -10.77 6.25 3.91
CA ASN A 287 -11.68 5.10 3.87
C ASN A 287 -13.10 5.39 3.38
N ASP A 288 -13.42 6.62 2.96
CA ASP A 288 -14.69 6.87 2.29
C ASP A 288 -14.71 6.13 0.95
N GLU A 289 -15.88 5.61 0.58
CA GLU A 289 -16.12 5.12 -0.77
C GLU A 289 -16.76 6.25 -1.59
N ILE A 290 -16.20 6.49 -2.76
CA ILE A 290 -16.70 7.46 -3.72
C ILE A 290 -17.15 6.75 -4.99
N VAL A 291 -18.27 7.22 -5.56
CA VAL A 291 -18.96 6.57 -6.68
C VAL A 291 -19.27 7.57 -7.78
N TRP A 292 -19.22 7.12 -9.03
CA TRP A 292 -19.56 7.94 -10.18
C TRP A 292 -20.26 7.10 -11.26
N GLY A 293 -21.12 7.76 -12.04
CA GLY A 293 -21.90 7.10 -13.09
C GLY A 293 -23.03 8.02 -13.55
N ALA A 294 -24.11 7.42 -14.04
CA ALA A 294 -25.35 8.14 -14.25
C ALA A 294 -26.03 8.37 -12.88
N PHE A 295 -26.17 9.63 -12.49
CA PHE A 295 -26.89 10.05 -11.30
C PHE A 295 -28.38 10.20 -11.61
N LEU A 296 -29.20 9.43 -10.90
CA LEU A 296 -30.64 9.30 -11.11
C LEU A 296 -31.35 9.76 -9.82
N ASP A 297 -31.79 11.01 -9.83
CA ASP A 297 -32.54 11.65 -8.74
C ASP A 297 -34.04 11.38 -8.90
N GLY A 298 -34.68 10.80 -7.89
CA GLY A 298 -36.13 10.68 -7.84
C GLY A 298 -36.67 9.66 -6.84
N THR A 299 -37.98 9.68 -6.61
CA THR A 299 -38.63 8.96 -5.49
C THR A 299 -38.42 7.44 -5.55
N HIS A 300 -37.87 6.87 -4.48
CA HIS A 300 -37.68 5.42 -4.33
C HIS A 300 -38.90 4.72 -3.74
N VAL A 301 -39.10 3.47 -4.17
CA VAL A 301 -40.02 2.51 -3.56
C VAL A 301 -39.29 1.18 -3.45
N GLY A 302 -39.04 0.74 -2.22
CA GLY A 302 -38.20 -0.42 -1.93
C GLY A 302 -36.72 -0.06 -1.85
N THR A 303 -35.90 -1.07 -1.63
CA THR A 303 -34.44 -0.95 -1.45
C THR A 303 -33.73 -1.59 -2.63
N PHE A 304 -32.88 -0.82 -3.30
CA PHE A 304 -32.00 -1.35 -4.35
C PHE A 304 -30.82 -2.11 -3.72
N THR A 305 -30.33 -3.13 -4.42
CA THR A 305 -29.13 -3.87 -4.05
C THR A 305 -27.96 -3.43 -4.91
N VAL A 306 -26.84 -3.00 -4.31
CA VAL A 306 -25.62 -2.67 -5.06
C VAL A 306 -25.18 -3.88 -5.90
N GLY A 307 -24.82 -3.63 -7.16
CA GLY A 307 -24.47 -4.64 -8.16
C GLY A 307 -25.66 -5.20 -8.96
N GLU A 308 -26.91 -4.97 -8.55
CA GLU A 308 -28.07 -5.45 -9.29
C GLU A 308 -28.26 -4.72 -10.62
N VAL A 309 -28.90 -5.38 -11.58
CA VAL A 309 -29.27 -4.75 -12.86
C VAL A 309 -30.50 -3.88 -12.69
N VAL A 310 -30.49 -2.71 -13.31
CA VAL A 310 -31.63 -1.81 -13.43
C VAL A 310 -31.98 -1.56 -14.88
N THR A 311 -33.28 -1.45 -15.16
CA THR A 311 -33.80 -1.14 -16.50
C THR A 311 -34.72 0.08 -16.46
N GLY A 312 -34.58 0.96 -17.44
CA GLY A 312 -35.45 2.12 -17.65
C GLY A 312 -36.72 1.74 -18.39
N GLY A 313 -37.89 1.98 -17.79
CA GLY A 313 -39.17 1.56 -18.36
C GLY A 313 -39.54 2.28 -19.68
N THR A 314 -39.08 3.51 -19.87
CA THR A 314 -39.34 4.28 -21.12
C THR A 314 -38.12 4.26 -22.05
N SER A 315 -36.91 4.45 -21.51
CA SER A 315 -35.69 4.52 -22.31
C SER A 315 -35.21 3.16 -22.81
N GLY A 316 -35.55 2.08 -22.08
CA GLY A 316 -34.90 0.77 -22.26
C GLY A 316 -33.42 0.79 -21.89
N ALA A 317 -32.94 1.82 -21.19
CA ALA A 317 -31.56 1.86 -20.70
C ALA A 317 -31.32 0.75 -19.69
N VAL A 318 -30.11 0.20 -19.70
CA VAL A 318 -29.69 -0.89 -18.83
C VAL A 318 -28.36 -0.52 -18.17
N GLY A 319 -28.26 -0.77 -16.88
CA GLY A 319 -27.05 -0.56 -16.10
C GLY A 319 -27.06 -1.35 -14.81
N ARG A 320 -26.02 -1.17 -13.99
CA ARG A 320 -25.92 -1.75 -12.64
C ARG A 320 -25.86 -0.68 -11.58
N VAL A 321 -26.52 -0.91 -10.45
CA VAL A 321 -26.47 -0.02 -9.29
C VAL A 321 -25.05 -0.02 -8.73
N LEU A 322 -24.43 1.15 -8.67
CA LEU A 322 -23.16 1.38 -7.99
C LEU A 322 -23.37 1.84 -6.55
N SER A 323 -24.36 2.72 -6.35
CA SER A 323 -24.76 3.20 -5.02
C SER A 323 -26.24 3.55 -5.01
N SER A 324 -26.85 3.47 -3.83
CA SER A 324 -28.21 3.93 -3.55
C SER A 324 -28.23 4.73 -2.26
N ASP A 325 -28.75 5.95 -2.35
CA ASP A 325 -29.06 6.78 -1.19
C ASP A 325 -30.58 6.78 -1.00
N GLU A 326 -31.02 6.02 0.01
CA GLU A 326 -32.43 5.91 0.36
C GLU A 326 -32.96 7.12 1.12
N THR A 327 -32.07 7.92 1.73
CA THR A 327 -32.47 9.09 2.51
C THR A 327 -32.81 10.25 1.59
N ASN A 328 -32.03 10.42 0.52
CA ASN A 328 -32.19 11.50 -0.45
C ASN A 328 -32.78 11.03 -1.77
N ASP A 329 -33.30 9.80 -1.86
CA ASP A 329 -34.03 9.28 -3.03
C ASP A 329 -33.19 9.38 -4.34
N SER A 330 -31.97 8.84 -4.33
CA SER A 330 -31.13 8.87 -5.53
C SER A 330 -30.24 7.63 -5.74
N LEU A 331 -29.92 7.35 -7.01
CA LEU A 331 -29.07 6.23 -7.43
C LEU A 331 -27.88 6.72 -8.26
N VAL A 332 -26.77 6.01 -8.14
CA VAL A 332 -25.65 6.09 -9.09
C VAL A 332 -25.56 4.76 -9.83
N VAL A 333 -25.60 4.81 -11.16
CA VAL A 333 -25.68 3.62 -12.01
C VAL A 333 -24.53 3.59 -13.02
N SER A 334 -23.86 2.44 -13.11
CA SER A 334 -22.95 2.14 -14.20
C SER A 334 -23.77 1.81 -15.45
N THR A 335 -23.84 2.74 -16.38
CA THR A 335 -24.71 2.60 -17.55
C THR A 335 -24.02 1.77 -18.62
N GLU A 336 -24.62 0.66 -19.03
CA GLU A 336 -24.07 -0.16 -20.10
C GLU A 336 -24.61 0.26 -21.47
N SER A 337 -25.93 0.45 -21.56
CA SER A 337 -26.58 0.72 -22.83
C SER A 337 -27.83 1.59 -22.67
N GLY A 338 -28.23 2.21 -23.77
CA GLY A 338 -29.32 3.18 -23.78
C GLY A 338 -28.90 4.52 -23.16
N THR A 339 -29.88 5.32 -22.82
CA THR A 339 -29.68 6.63 -22.19
C THR A 339 -30.87 6.89 -21.30
N TRP A 340 -30.65 7.10 -20.01
CA TRP A 340 -31.72 7.43 -19.06
C TRP A 340 -32.37 8.75 -19.49
N THR A 341 -33.62 8.67 -19.92
CA THR A 341 -34.36 9.78 -20.53
C THR A 341 -35.06 10.65 -19.49
N VAL A 342 -35.61 11.78 -19.94
CA VAL A 342 -36.25 12.85 -19.16
C VAL A 342 -37.09 12.41 -17.96
N GLY A 343 -37.22 13.32 -16.98
CA GLY A 343 -37.96 13.10 -15.72
C GLY A 343 -39.34 12.46 -15.90
N GLY A 344 -39.67 11.58 -14.96
CA GLY A 344 -40.84 10.70 -14.96
C GLY A 344 -40.54 9.28 -15.45
N GLU A 345 -39.27 8.94 -15.65
CA GLU A 345 -38.86 7.58 -16.00
C GLU A 345 -38.88 6.68 -14.76
N VAL A 346 -39.50 5.50 -14.88
CA VAL A 346 -39.48 4.47 -13.85
C VAL A 346 -38.30 3.53 -14.12
N ILE A 347 -37.30 3.58 -13.25
CA ILE A 347 -36.18 2.64 -13.19
C ILE A 347 -36.62 1.49 -12.28
N THR A 348 -36.38 0.24 -12.71
CA THR A 348 -36.73 -0.96 -11.93
C THR A 348 -35.50 -1.83 -11.72
N GLY A 349 -35.25 -2.22 -10.47
CA GLY A 349 -34.24 -3.22 -10.10
C GLY A 349 -34.74 -4.62 -10.40
N THR A 350 -33.96 -5.40 -11.14
CA THR A 350 -34.38 -6.73 -11.60
C THR A 350 -34.47 -7.73 -10.44
N THR A 351 -33.52 -7.67 -9.50
CA THR A 351 -33.46 -8.61 -8.36
C THR A 351 -34.37 -8.13 -7.21
N SER A 352 -34.29 -6.86 -6.85
CA SER A 352 -35.03 -6.28 -5.71
C SER A 352 -36.48 -5.97 -6.03
N SER A 353 -36.83 -5.80 -7.31
CA SER A 353 -38.08 -5.18 -7.76
C SER A 353 -38.30 -3.75 -7.23
N ALA A 354 -37.28 -3.12 -6.67
CA ALA A 354 -37.33 -1.73 -6.24
C ALA A 354 -37.49 -0.80 -7.45
N THR A 355 -38.13 0.35 -7.24
CA THR A 355 -38.33 1.33 -8.32
C THR A 355 -37.90 2.72 -7.91
N CYS A 356 -37.28 3.46 -8.85
CA CYS A 356 -37.00 4.89 -8.73
C CYS A 356 -37.74 5.61 -9.85
N THR A 357 -38.57 6.60 -9.52
CA THR A 357 -39.20 7.46 -10.53
C THR A 357 -38.44 8.78 -10.63
N THR A 358 -37.67 8.95 -11.71
CA THR A 358 -36.78 10.10 -11.87
C THR A 358 -37.54 11.42 -11.88
N VAL A 359 -36.99 12.46 -11.26
CA VAL A 359 -37.57 13.82 -11.27
C VAL A 359 -37.07 14.60 -12.50
N GLY A 360 -35.85 14.30 -12.96
CA GLY A 360 -35.20 14.96 -14.09
C GLY A 360 -34.52 13.98 -15.06
N ALA A 361 -33.84 14.53 -16.06
CA ALA A 361 -32.88 13.75 -16.84
C ALA A 361 -31.67 13.40 -15.95
N HIS A 362 -30.99 12.30 -16.26
CA HIS A 362 -29.79 11.93 -15.54
C HIS A 362 -28.69 13.00 -15.66
N VAL A 363 -27.84 13.07 -14.64
CA VAL A 363 -26.61 13.88 -14.61
C VAL A 363 -25.41 12.93 -14.53
N GLY A 364 -24.21 13.40 -14.86
CA GLY A 364 -23.00 12.59 -14.79
C GLY A 364 -22.71 11.82 -16.08
N GLN A 365 -22.14 10.62 -15.95
CA GLN A 365 -21.64 9.87 -17.10
C GLN A 365 -22.77 9.14 -17.85
N ASN A 366 -22.78 9.30 -19.17
CA ASN A 366 -23.80 8.69 -20.03
C ASN A 366 -23.55 7.19 -20.30
N THR A 367 -22.34 6.70 -20.04
CA THR A 367 -21.93 5.29 -20.19
C THR A 367 -20.79 5.00 -19.23
N GLY A 368 -20.79 3.83 -18.61
CA GLY A 368 -19.84 3.45 -17.58
C GLY A 368 -20.17 4.09 -16.23
N GLY A 369 -19.15 4.12 -15.39
CA GLY A 369 -19.20 4.47 -13.97
C GLY A 369 -18.26 3.57 -13.19
N GLY A 370 -18.03 3.88 -11.93
CA GLY A 370 -17.16 3.11 -11.03
C GLY A 370 -17.28 3.53 -9.59
N ARG A 371 -16.56 2.82 -8.74
CA ARG A 371 -16.48 3.04 -7.29
C ARG A 371 -15.03 2.89 -6.84
N ALA A 372 -14.60 3.70 -5.89
CA ALA A 372 -13.26 3.63 -5.34
C ALA A 372 -13.28 3.89 -3.83
N THR A 373 -12.39 3.25 -3.08
CA THR A 373 -12.11 3.61 -1.68
C THR A 373 -10.96 4.60 -1.64
N VAL A 374 -11.13 5.69 -0.89
CA VAL A 374 -10.10 6.71 -0.69
C VAL A 374 -9.10 6.24 0.36
N LEU A 375 -7.82 6.19 -0.01
CA LEU A 375 -6.72 5.72 0.84
C LEU A 375 -5.92 6.85 1.48
N ALA A 376 -5.83 8.00 0.79
CA ALA A 376 -5.24 9.23 1.29
C ALA A 376 -5.82 10.43 0.55
N ILE A 377 -5.75 11.59 1.21
CA ILE A 377 -6.30 12.87 0.74
C ILE A 377 -5.39 13.98 1.25
N ASP A 378 -4.99 14.87 0.35
CA ASP A 378 -4.40 16.15 0.71
C ASP A 378 -5.44 17.25 0.50
N ASP A 379 -6.08 17.69 1.60
CA ASP A 379 -7.07 18.77 1.63
C ASP A 379 -6.47 20.14 1.98
N GLY A 380 -5.15 20.20 2.20
CA GLY A 380 -4.43 21.39 2.64
C GLY A 380 -3.46 21.96 1.61
N GLY A 381 -3.12 21.20 0.57
CA GLY A 381 -2.16 21.54 -0.48
C GLY A 381 -2.74 21.47 -1.89
N THR A 382 -2.76 20.28 -2.47
CA THR A 382 -3.06 20.07 -3.91
C THR A 382 -4.52 19.73 -4.23
N ASP A 383 -5.37 19.53 -3.22
CA ASP A 383 -6.72 18.98 -3.37
C ASP A 383 -6.69 17.68 -4.19
N GLU A 384 -5.94 16.69 -3.70
CA GLU A 384 -5.70 15.42 -4.39
C GLU A 384 -6.18 14.23 -3.58
N VAL A 385 -6.74 13.23 -4.28
CA VAL A 385 -7.13 11.94 -3.69
C VAL A 385 -6.32 10.80 -4.29
N TRP A 386 -5.91 9.88 -3.44
CA TRP A 386 -5.31 8.60 -3.83
C TRP A 386 -6.25 7.47 -3.45
N VAL A 387 -6.57 6.61 -4.41
CA VAL A 387 -7.65 5.64 -4.26
C VAL A 387 -7.29 4.24 -4.72
N GLN A 388 -8.01 3.26 -4.19
CA GLN A 388 -8.16 1.95 -4.81
C GLN A 388 -9.49 1.89 -5.57
N LEU A 389 -9.42 1.72 -6.89
CA LEU A 389 -10.57 1.44 -7.74
C LEU A 389 -11.12 0.05 -7.41
N LEU A 390 -12.39 -0.02 -7.03
CA LEU A 390 -13.07 -1.25 -6.62
C LEU A 390 -13.71 -1.95 -7.81
N VAL A 391 -14.47 -1.18 -8.60
CA VAL A 391 -15.24 -1.64 -9.76
C VAL A 391 -15.34 -0.51 -10.79
N GLY A 392 -15.70 -0.87 -12.01
CA GLY A 392 -15.97 0.12 -13.05
C GLY A 392 -14.70 0.77 -13.62
N THR A 393 -14.86 1.81 -14.43
CA THR A 393 -13.74 2.48 -15.11
C THR A 393 -13.36 3.74 -14.34
N PRO A 394 -12.07 4.14 -14.32
CA PRO A 394 -11.66 5.40 -13.68
C PRO A 394 -12.46 6.58 -14.25
N PRO A 395 -12.73 7.61 -13.44
CA PRO A 395 -13.48 8.77 -13.91
C PRO A 395 -12.66 9.57 -14.94
N THR A 396 -13.30 10.54 -15.57
CA THR A 396 -12.62 11.53 -16.43
C THR A 396 -12.78 12.92 -15.84
N ASP A 397 -11.99 13.88 -16.32
CA ASP A 397 -12.14 15.29 -16.00
C ASP A 397 -13.61 15.75 -16.04
N ASN A 398 -14.00 16.55 -15.04
CA ASN A 398 -15.37 17.03 -14.77
C ASN A 398 -16.40 15.94 -14.40
N THR A 399 -15.98 14.71 -14.07
CA THR A 399 -16.90 13.72 -13.48
C THR A 399 -17.22 14.12 -12.05
N ILE A 400 -18.50 14.11 -11.69
CA ILE A 400 -18.93 14.26 -10.30
C ILE A 400 -18.85 12.89 -9.62
N CYS A 401 -18.14 12.83 -8.50
CA CYS A 401 -18.08 11.68 -7.61
C CYS A 401 -18.88 11.98 -6.33
N TYR A 402 -19.75 11.06 -5.94
CA TYR A 402 -20.61 11.15 -4.77
C TYR A 402 -20.09 10.22 -3.67
N GLU A 403 -20.40 10.50 -2.41
CA GLU A 403 -20.16 9.53 -1.33
C GLU A 403 -21.07 8.28 -1.49
N ASP A 404 -20.55 7.08 -1.20
CA ASP A 404 -21.27 5.81 -1.18
C ASP A 404 -22.18 5.74 0.06
N THR A 405 -23.27 6.51 0.08
CA THR A 405 -24.51 6.37 0.89
C THR A 405 -25.18 7.71 1.17
N ASP A 406 -24.45 8.83 1.08
CA ASP A 406 -24.99 10.19 1.10
C ASP A 406 -24.63 10.92 -0.20
N HIS A 407 -25.57 10.93 -1.14
CA HIS A 407 -25.35 11.58 -2.43
C HIS A 407 -25.45 13.11 -2.37
N THR A 408 -25.63 13.71 -1.18
CA THR A 408 -25.53 15.17 -1.01
C THR A 408 -24.08 15.64 -0.92
N ASP A 409 -23.17 14.75 -0.52
CA ASP A 409 -21.74 14.99 -0.46
C ASP A 409 -21.09 14.57 -1.79
N SER A 410 -20.34 15.49 -2.40
CA SER A 410 -19.72 15.25 -3.69
C SER A 410 -18.50 16.12 -3.97
N LEU A 411 -17.66 15.63 -4.88
CA LEU A 411 -16.54 16.34 -5.46
C LEU A 411 -16.58 16.22 -6.98
N THR A 412 -15.85 17.08 -7.67
CA THR A 412 -15.66 17.00 -9.12
C THR A 412 -14.21 16.67 -9.42
N VAL A 413 -13.98 15.70 -10.30
CA VAL A 413 -12.64 15.35 -10.77
C VAL A 413 -12.06 16.50 -11.57
N PHE A 414 -10.87 16.95 -11.20
CA PHE A 414 -10.15 18.04 -11.85
C PHE A 414 -8.91 17.51 -12.58
N GLY A 415 -8.91 17.65 -13.90
CA GLY A 415 -7.79 17.24 -14.73
C GLY A 415 -7.73 15.73 -15.01
N SER A 416 -6.51 15.24 -15.22
CA SER A 416 -6.27 13.86 -15.63
C SER A 416 -6.18 12.91 -14.44
N VAL A 417 -6.87 11.78 -14.55
CA VAL A 417 -6.68 10.64 -13.64
C VAL A 417 -5.39 9.89 -14.01
N THR A 418 -4.51 9.68 -13.02
CA THR A 418 -3.27 8.93 -13.20
C THR A 418 -3.44 7.52 -12.65
N SER A 419 -3.08 6.51 -13.44
CA SER A 419 -3.02 5.11 -12.97
C SER A 419 -1.67 4.82 -12.32
N ARG A 420 -1.68 4.12 -11.18
CA ARG A 420 -0.48 3.69 -10.44
C ARG A 420 -0.23 2.19 -10.60
N SER A 421 1.04 1.82 -10.61
CA SER A 421 1.45 0.41 -10.62
C SER A 421 1.26 -0.17 -9.22
N VAL A 422 0.55 -1.29 -9.14
CA VAL A 422 0.28 -1.99 -7.89
C VAL A 422 1.44 -2.95 -7.58
N SER A 423 1.89 -2.97 -6.33
CA SER A 423 2.86 -3.95 -5.84
C SER A 423 2.15 -5.21 -5.34
N THR A 424 2.82 -6.37 -5.50
CA THR A 424 2.36 -7.65 -4.95
C THR A 424 3.50 -8.32 -4.15
N PRO A 425 3.47 -8.28 -2.80
CA PRO A 425 2.42 -7.74 -1.93
C PRO A 425 2.37 -6.20 -1.90
N PHE A 426 1.29 -5.63 -1.35
CA PHE A 426 1.06 -4.18 -1.37
C PHE A 426 2.15 -3.35 -0.69
N ILE A 427 2.84 -3.93 0.30
CA ILE A 427 3.88 -3.24 1.06
C ILE A 427 5.15 -2.97 0.23
N GLY A 428 5.37 -3.75 -0.84
CA GLY A 428 6.59 -3.71 -1.63
C GLY A 428 7.34 -5.04 -1.61
N ALA A 429 8.67 -4.98 -1.70
CA ALA A 429 9.55 -6.13 -1.66
C ALA A 429 10.53 -6.05 -0.48
N SER A 430 10.90 -7.19 0.09
CA SER A 430 11.92 -7.27 1.13
C SER A 430 13.21 -7.87 0.60
N THR A 431 14.34 -7.43 1.16
CA THR A 431 15.66 -8.07 1.02
C THR A 431 16.08 -8.85 2.28
N GLY A 432 15.20 -8.92 3.28
CA GLY A 432 15.45 -9.50 4.60
C GLY A 432 16.02 -8.49 5.61
N SER A 433 16.79 -7.51 5.14
CA SER A 433 17.33 -6.41 5.98
C SER A 433 16.84 -5.03 5.57
N ALA A 434 16.15 -4.92 4.43
CA ALA A 434 15.59 -3.68 3.93
C ALA A 434 14.24 -3.91 3.24
N LEU A 435 13.36 -2.92 3.33
CA LEU A 435 12.10 -2.82 2.61
C LEU A 435 12.27 -1.87 1.41
N LEU A 436 11.97 -2.39 0.23
CA LEU A 436 11.74 -1.61 -0.97
C LEU A 436 10.23 -1.35 -1.05
N GLY A 437 9.81 -0.27 -0.40
CA GLY A 437 8.42 0.13 -0.22
C GLY A 437 7.70 0.40 -1.53
N ALA A 438 6.44 0.00 -1.60
CA ALA A 438 5.56 0.37 -2.70
C ALA A 438 5.20 1.88 -2.66
N PHE A 439 4.61 2.37 -3.76
CA PHE A 439 4.16 3.75 -3.89
C PHE A 439 3.26 4.18 -2.73
N GLY A 440 3.69 5.21 -2.00
CA GLY A 440 3.00 5.85 -0.88
C GLY A 440 3.01 5.07 0.44
N ILE A 441 3.78 3.99 0.56
CA ILE A 441 4.01 3.32 1.85
C ILE A 441 5.06 4.09 2.66
N GLY A 442 4.69 4.52 3.87
CA GLY A 442 5.58 5.17 4.82
C GLY A 442 5.92 4.30 6.02
N LEU A 443 7.12 4.48 6.56
CA LEU A 443 7.54 3.95 7.86
C LEU A 443 7.96 5.14 8.73
N LYS A 444 7.69 5.07 10.03
CA LYS A 444 8.18 6.07 10.97
C LYS A 444 9.70 6.27 10.79
N PRO A 445 10.20 7.50 10.64
CA PRO A 445 11.61 7.74 10.29
C PRO A 445 12.63 7.06 11.21
N GLY A 446 12.36 6.99 12.52
CA GLY A 446 13.24 6.34 13.49
C GLY A 446 13.32 4.81 13.40
N ASP A 447 12.38 4.18 12.69
CA ASP A 447 12.30 2.74 12.48
C ASP A 447 12.89 2.32 11.11
N ALA A 448 13.21 3.31 10.26
CA ALA A 448 13.79 3.16 8.95
C ALA A 448 15.32 3.22 8.98
N SER A 449 15.96 2.67 7.95
CA SER A 449 17.41 2.63 7.79
C SER A 449 17.85 3.07 6.39
N GLU A 450 19.11 3.45 6.23
CA GLU A 450 19.68 3.82 4.90
C GLU A 450 19.55 2.75 3.82
N SER A 451 19.28 1.50 4.22
CA SER A 451 19.12 0.40 3.29
C SER A 451 17.71 0.31 2.68
N ASP A 452 16.75 0.97 3.31
CA ASP A 452 15.36 1.02 2.86
C ASP A 452 15.17 2.02 1.72
N LEU A 453 14.13 1.80 0.92
CA LEU A 453 13.72 2.70 -0.14
C LEU A 453 12.21 2.85 -0.11
N PHE A 454 11.72 4.07 0.03
CA PHE A 454 10.31 4.39 -0.03
C PHE A 454 10.02 5.22 -1.28
N ILE A 455 8.75 5.28 -1.69
CA ILE A 455 8.30 6.15 -2.77
C ILE A 455 7.14 6.94 -2.17
N ASP A 456 7.26 8.26 -2.10
CA ASP A 456 6.20 9.12 -1.58
C ASP A 456 5.01 9.24 -2.56
N LEU A 457 3.96 9.96 -2.15
CA LEU A 457 2.78 10.21 -2.99
C LEU A 457 3.07 11.18 -4.16
N ASP A 458 4.14 11.96 -4.11
CA ASP A 458 4.63 12.75 -5.24
C ASP A 458 5.34 11.87 -6.30
N GLY A 459 5.61 10.61 -5.98
CA GLY A 459 6.31 9.65 -6.83
C GLY A 459 7.83 9.77 -6.77
N THR A 460 8.36 10.45 -5.76
CA THR A 460 9.79 10.61 -5.50
C THR A 460 10.31 9.44 -4.68
N PRO A 461 11.39 8.77 -5.12
CA PRO A 461 12.08 7.79 -4.28
C PRO A 461 12.82 8.48 -3.12
N VAL A 462 12.60 7.99 -1.90
CA VAL A 462 13.17 8.51 -0.65
C VAL A 462 13.98 7.42 0.04
N THR A 463 15.25 7.71 0.32
CA THR A 463 16.14 6.85 1.11
C THR A 463 16.38 7.49 2.48
N PRO A 464 16.18 6.76 3.58
CA PRO A 464 16.47 7.30 4.91
C PRO A 464 17.94 7.64 5.13
N PRO A 465 18.27 8.55 6.06
CA PRO A 465 19.64 8.88 6.38
C PRO A 465 20.35 7.72 7.11
N ASN A 466 21.67 7.64 6.94
CA ASN A 466 22.49 6.70 7.68
C ASN A 466 22.84 7.23 9.05
N ASN A 467 22.05 6.87 10.05
CA ASN A 467 22.31 7.24 11.44
C ASN A 467 23.38 6.32 12.04
N VAL A 468 24.53 6.91 12.39
CA VAL A 468 25.69 6.20 12.94
C VAL A 468 26.01 6.65 14.36
N THR A 469 26.57 5.76 15.17
CA THR A 469 26.97 6.03 16.56
C THR A 469 28.48 5.88 16.74
N PHE A 470 29.08 6.80 17.49
CA PHE A 470 30.45 6.65 17.99
C PHE A 470 30.46 6.50 19.51
N THR A 471 31.18 5.50 20.01
CA THR A 471 31.25 5.21 21.46
C THR A 471 32.68 5.25 22.00
N VAL A 472 32.87 5.97 23.10
CA VAL A 472 34.08 5.89 23.93
C VAL A 472 33.81 4.94 25.09
N THR A 473 34.63 3.90 25.20
CA THR A 473 34.49 2.83 26.21
C THR A 473 35.67 2.81 27.18
N GLY A 474 35.57 2.06 28.28
CA GLY A 474 36.65 1.90 29.25
C GLY A 474 36.82 3.11 30.18
N LEU A 475 35.69 3.80 30.46
CA LEU A 475 35.63 4.95 31.34
C LEU A 475 35.35 4.53 32.78
N GLU A 476 35.54 5.44 33.73
CA GLU A 476 35.11 5.28 35.12
C GLU A 476 33.94 6.21 35.44
N ASN A 477 32.85 5.62 35.93
CA ASN A 477 31.61 6.31 36.26
C ASN A 477 31.83 7.39 37.33
N GLY A 478 31.44 8.63 37.02
CA GLY A 478 31.52 9.78 37.91
C GLY A 478 32.92 10.39 38.07
N GLU A 479 33.91 9.86 37.35
CA GLU A 479 35.30 10.34 37.39
C GLU A 479 35.72 10.89 36.02
N ASP A 480 35.65 10.10 34.95
CA ASP A 480 36.28 10.47 33.68
C ASP A 480 35.54 11.58 32.94
N ARG A 481 36.25 12.66 32.59
CA ARG A 481 35.76 13.71 31.69
C ARG A 481 36.20 13.43 30.26
N VAL A 482 35.23 13.19 29.38
CA VAL A 482 35.46 12.88 27.97
C VAL A 482 35.17 14.11 27.10
N LEU A 483 36.08 14.37 26.17
CA LEU A 483 35.89 15.31 25.06
C LEU A 483 36.12 14.55 23.76
N VAL A 484 35.12 14.52 22.89
CA VAL A 484 35.25 14.10 21.49
C VAL A 484 34.95 15.30 20.61
N GLY A 485 35.86 15.62 19.70
CA GLY A 485 35.73 16.71 18.75
C GLY A 485 36.35 16.36 17.39
N PRO A 486 36.31 17.28 16.42
CA PRO A 486 36.96 17.08 15.13
C PRO A 486 38.47 16.85 15.30
N ASP A 487 39.04 15.90 14.56
CA ASP A 487 40.50 15.74 14.45
C ASP A 487 41.05 16.51 13.25
N ASN A 488 42.20 17.15 13.45
CA ASN A 488 43.04 17.68 12.39
C ASN A 488 44.47 17.19 12.57
N ALA A 489 44.79 16.11 11.85
CA ALA A 489 46.12 15.49 11.83
C ALA A 489 46.62 15.01 13.21
N GLY A 490 45.74 14.40 14.01
CA GLY A 490 46.06 13.85 15.32
C GLY A 490 45.92 14.83 16.49
N ALA A 491 45.37 16.02 16.25
CA ALA A 491 45.09 17.02 17.26
C ALA A 491 43.64 17.52 17.15
N LEU A 492 43.06 17.93 18.27
CA LEU A 492 41.74 18.56 18.29
C LEU A 492 41.70 19.79 17.37
N ASP A 493 40.79 19.78 16.40
CA ASP A 493 40.59 20.91 15.51
C ASP A 493 39.79 22.02 16.18
N VAL A 494 40.49 22.80 16.99
CA VAL A 494 39.86 23.95 17.66
C VAL A 494 39.39 25.02 16.69
N ALA A 495 39.97 25.07 15.48
CA ALA A 495 39.65 26.04 14.44
C ALA A 495 38.71 25.44 13.38
N GLN A 496 37.94 24.40 13.71
CA GLN A 496 36.92 23.82 12.83
C GLN A 496 36.09 24.93 12.19
N PHE A 497 35.59 25.85 13.01
CA PHE A 497 34.91 27.06 12.59
C PHE A 497 35.47 28.32 13.22
N ALA A 498 35.09 29.45 12.62
CA ALA A 498 35.30 30.77 13.16
C ALA A 498 33.96 31.42 13.54
N ASN A 499 33.97 32.21 14.61
CA ASN A 499 32.81 33.00 15.00
C ASN A 499 32.48 34.06 13.93
N ASN A 500 31.23 34.10 13.47
CA ASN A 500 30.82 34.98 12.37
C ASN A 500 30.66 36.44 12.83
N GLY A 501 30.17 36.66 14.05
CA GLY A 501 29.89 37.97 14.63
C GLY A 501 30.26 38.01 16.11
N ALA A 502 30.61 39.18 16.65
CA ALA A 502 30.96 39.29 18.07
C ALA A 502 29.79 38.81 18.95
N LEU A 503 30.10 37.94 19.91
CA LEU A 503 29.17 37.40 20.89
C LEU A 503 29.42 38.05 22.24
N SER A 504 28.34 38.28 22.99
CA SER A 504 28.44 38.68 24.39
C SER A 504 28.27 37.46 25.30
N SER A 505 28.83 37.51 26.50
CA SER A 505 28.56 36.54 27.56
C SER A 505 27.05 36.28 27.70
N GLY A 506 26.66 35.01 27.76
CA GLY A 506 25.26 34.58 27.82
C GLY A 506 24.50 34.59 26.48
N ALA A 507 25.19 34.66 25.34
CA ALA A 507 24.56 34.57 24.02
C ALA A 507 23.72 33.29 23.86
N THR A 508 22.49 33.45 23.36
CA THR A 508 21.53 32.36 23.12
C THR A 508 21.56 31.82 21.69
N SER A 509 22.40 32.40 20.84
CA SER A 509 22.65 31.93 19.48
C SER A 509 24.11 32.18 19.13
N VAL A 510 24.69 31.24 18.39
CA VAL A 510 26.08 31.29 17.93
C VAL A 510 26.08 31.02 16.43
N VAL A 511 26.50 32.01 15.65
CA VAL A 511 26.62 31.88 14.19
C VAL A 511 28.08 31.64 13.86
N VAL A 512 28.35 30.51 13.22
CA VAL A 512 29.68 30.14 12.75
C VAL A 512 29.82 30.38 11.26
N LYS A 513 31.04 30.65 10.82
CA LYS A 513 31.46 30.74 9.42
C LYS A 513 32.68 29.84 9.20
N VAL A 514 33.18 29.84 7.97
CA VAL A 514 34.35 29.08 7.56
C VAL A 514 35.55 29.24 8.52
N GLY A 515 36.04 28.09 8.99
CA GLY A 515 37.34 27.93 9.66
C GLY A 515 38.21 26.99 8.82
N ASN A 516 38.62 25.86 9.39
CA ASN A 516 39.18 24.73 8.65
C ASN A 516 38.10 23.97 7.87
N GLU A 517 36.88 23.97 8.39
CA GLU A 517 35.69 23.47 7.71
C GLU A 517 34.82 24.62 7.23
N THR A 518 34.10 24.39 6.14
CA THR A 518 33.09 25.32 5.63
C THR A 518 31.72 24.75 6.03
N PRO A 519 30.98 25.38 6.97
CA PRO A 519 29.61 24.96 7.23
C PRO A 519 28.75 25.12 5.98
N GLY A 520 27.75 24.25 5.78
CA GLY A 520 26.81 24.39 4.66
C GLY A 520 27.32 23.87 3.31
N THR A 521 28.21 22.88 3.32
CA THR A 521 28.77 22.26 2.09
C THR A 521 28.18 20.88 1.77
N GLY A 522 27.12 20.45 2.45
CA GLY A 522 26.51 19.12 2.35
C GLY A 522 27.50 18.00 2.66
N THR A 523 28.48 18.28 3.53
CA THR A 523 29.58 17.38 3.86
C THR A 523 30.07 17.67 5.28
N ASN A 524 30.44 16.61 6.02
CA ASN A 524 30.89 16.65 7.41
C ASN A 524 29.89 17.34 8.32
N SER A 525 30.18 18.56 8.77
CA SER A 525 29.45 19.25 9.83
C SER A 525 27.98 19.54 9.53
N GLU A 526 27.57 19.59 8.26
CA GLU A 526 26.14 19.75 7.95
C GLU A 526 25.32 18.53 8.36
N ASP A 527 25.86 17.33 8.15
CA ASP A 527 25.19 16.05 8.42
C ASP A 527 25.58 15.47 9.80
N ASP A 528 26.84 15.61 10.18
CA ASP A 528 27.38 14.96 11.38
C ASP A 528 27.16 15.73 12.69
N THR A 529 26.58 16.94 12.63
CA THR A 529 26.22 17.73 13.81
C THR A 529 24.96 17.17 14.46
N PRO A 530 24.99 16.73 15.73
CA PRO A 530 23.78 16.29 16.41
C PRO A 530 22.77 17.43 16.59
N ASP A 531 21.47 17.17 16.52
CA ASP A 531 20.40 18.19 16.68
C ASP A 531 20.47 18.95 18.00
N THR A 532 20.90 18.27 19.06
CA THR A 532 21.18 18.87 20.37
C THR A 532 22.55 18.40 20.84
N GLY A 533 23.27 19.26 21.55
CA GLY A 533 24.62 18.89 21.97
C GLY A 533 25.40 20.05 22.53
N THR A 534 26.71 20.00 22.32
CA THR A 534 27.63 21.03 22.80
C THR A 534 28.61 21.47 21.73
N ILE A 535 28.95 22.75 21.78
CA ILE A 535 30.06 23.34 21.07
C ILE A 535 31.02 23.96 22.10
N ARG A 536 32.27 24.15 21.71
CA ARG A 536 33.26 24.90 22.47
C ARG A 536 33.52 26.23 21.77
N VAL A 537 33.34 27.34 22.50
CA VAL A 537 33.55 28.70 21.99
C VAL A 537 34.73 29.33 22.72
N GLN A 538 35.70 29.83 21.96
CA GLN A 538 36.83 30.59 22.52
C GLN A 538 36.37 31.99 22.95
N GLY A 539 36.46 32.29 24.25
CA GLY A 539 36.31 33.64 24.79
C GLY A 539 37.52 34.53 24.47
N ASP A 540 37.36 35.83 24.65
CA ASP A 540 38.43 36.82 24.46
C ASP A 540 39.56 36.66 25.49
N ASP A 541 39.27 36.01 26.62
CA ASP A 541 40.24 35.54 27.59
C ASP A 541 41.09 34.33 27.13
N GLY A 542 40.76 33.75 25.97
CA GLY A 542 41.43 32.60 25.37
C GLY A 542 40.97 31.23 25.91
N ILE A 543 39.95 31.18 26.77
CA ILE A 543 39.38 29.95 27.32
C ILE A 543 38.27 29.42 26.41
N TYR A 544 38.22 28.10 26.22
CA TYR A 544 37.15 27.44 25.47
C TYR A 544 35.98 27.08 26.40
N TYR A 545 34.91 27.86 26.35
CA TYR A 545 33.69 27.65 27.12
C TYR A 545 32.81 26.57 26.49
N ARG A 546 32.29 25.65 27.32
CA ARG A 546 31.29 24.65 26.89
C ARG A 546 29.95 25.36 26.75
N VAL A 547 29.42 25.36 25.54
CA VAL A 547 28.12 25.95 25.21
C VAL A 547 27.19 24.83 24.77
N THR A 548 26.10 24.59 25.50
CA THR A 548 25.04 23.68 25.07
C THR A 548 24.17 24.35 24.02
N TYR A 549 23.62 23.60 23.06
CA TYR A 549 22.62 24.08 22.11
C TYR A 549 21.45 23.08 22.02
N THR A 550 20.28 23.56 21.62
CA THR A 550 19.05 22.75 21.49
C THR A 550 18.55 22.62 20.06
N GLY A 551 19.30 23.16 19.10
CA GLY A 551 19.00 23.10 17.68
C GLY A 551 20.05 23.85 16.88
N TYR A 552 20.18 23.53 15.60
CA TYR A 552 20.98 24.29 14.65
C TYR A 552 20.25 24.43 13.32
N THR A 553 20.66 25.41 12.53
CA THR A 553 20.22 25.58 11.13
C THR A 553 21.42 25.82 10.26
N VAL A 554 21.40 25.28 9.05
CA VAL A 554 22.48 25.44 8.08
C VAL A 554 22.07 26.44 7.00
N GLY A 555 23.00 27.33 6.64
CA GLY A 555 22.84 28.29 5.55
C GLY A 555 24.08 28.29 4.66
N ALA A 556 24.04 29.04 3.56
CA ALA A 556 25.18 29.13 2.66
C ALA A 556 26.44 29.64 3.40
N SER A 557 27.47 28.80 3.53
CA SER A 557 28.73 29.08 4.24
C SER A 557 28.60 29.42 5.74
N THR A 558 27.45 29.15 6.37
CA THR A 558 27.21 29.47 7.79
C THR A 558 26.38 28.39 8.46
N MET A 559 26.53 28.27 9.77
CA MET A 559 25.66 27.44 10.61
C MET A 559 25.31 28.23 11.86
N THR A 560 24.05 28.17 12.27
CA THR A 560 23.55 28.91 13.42
C THR A 560 23.08 27.93 14.47
N PHE A 561 23.80 27.86 15.59
CA PHE A 561 23.34 27.16 16.78
C PHE A 561 22.36 28.05 17.54
N THR A 562 21.31 27.44 18.08
CA THR A 562 20.21 28.11 18.78
C THR A 562 19.96 27.46 20.15
N GLY A 563 19.32 28.20 21.05
CA GLY A 563 19.14 27.76 22.44
C GLY A 563 20.47 27.66 23.20
N CYS A 564 21.45 28.47 22.81
CA CYS A 564 22.79 28.39 23.36
C CYS A 564 22.83 28.80 24.85
N ALA A 565 23.60 28.08 25.67
CA ALA A 565 23.84 28.43 27.07
C ALA A 565 25.23 27.98 27.55
N GLY A 566 25.87 28.76 28.43
CA GLY A 566 27.17 28.43 29.04
C GLY A 566 28.38 29.25 28.56
N LEU A 567 28.16 30.21 27.65
CA LEU A 567 29.20 31.19 27.29
C LEU A 567 29.37 32.22 28.41
N ASN A 568 30.52 32.22 29.08
CA ASN A 568 30.79 33.04 30.27
C ASN A 568 31.74 34.22 30.03
N ASP A 569 32.16 34.44 28.79
CA ASP A 569 32.96 35.59 28.36
C ASP A 569 32.47 36.09 27.00
N ASP A 570 32.83 37.32 26.64
CA ASP A 570 32.62 37.81 25.28
C ASP A 570 33.52 37.04 24.30
N ALA A 571 33.08 36.90 23.05
CA ALA A 571 33.88 36.26 22.00
C ALA A 571 33.89 37.13 20.74
N ALA A 572 35.07 37.61 20.36
CA ALA A 572 35.27 38.41 19.17
C ALA A 572 34.94 37.64 17.88
N VAL A 573 34.79 38.40 16.79
CA VAL A 573 34.76 37.84 15.44
C VAL A 573 36.07 37.07 15.20
N ASP A 574 35.98 35.96 14.47
CA ASP A 574 37.10 35.07 14.17
C ASP A 574 37.64 34.24 15.35
N ASN A 575 37.08 34.38 16.56
CA ASN A 575 37.38 33.44 17.64
C ASN A 575 36.98 32.01 17.24
N ASN A 576 37.78 31.05 17.67
CA ASN A 576 37.65 29.65 17.29
C ASN A 576 36.42 29.00 17.93
N ILE A 577 35.72 28.19 17.13
CA ILE A 577 34.55 27.41 17.56
C ILE A 577 34.65 26.01 16.97
N PHE A 578 34.33 24.98 17.76
CA PHE A 578 34.25 23.61 17.27
C PHE A 578 33.13 22.83 17.97
N ILE A 579 32.62 21.81 17.28
CA ILE A 579 31.64 20.87 17.80
C ILE A 579 32.34 19.96 18.80
N SER A 580 31.77 19.85 19.99
CA SER A 580 32.19 18.86 20.98
C SER A 580 31.15 17.76 21.02
N TYR A 581 31.26 16.81 20.10
CA TYR A 581 30.36 15.66 19.91
C TYR A 581 30.09 14.92 21.23
N ILE A 582 31.12 14.78 22.07
CA ILE A 582 30.98 14.40 23.48
C ILE A 582 31.69 15.46 24.31
N ASP A 583 31.05 16.00 25.34
CA ASP A 583 31.67 16.85 26.35
C ASP A 583 30.96 16.68 27.68
N ASP A 584 31.24 15.55 28.33
CA ASP A 584 30.56 15.15 29.54
C ASP A 584 31.44 14.35 30.49
N ILE A 585 30.96 14.17 31.72
CA ILE A 585 31.52 13.25 32.71
C ILE A 585 30.86 11.89 32.49
N ALA A 586 31.67 10.82 32.46
CA ALA A 586 31.20 9.47 32.26
C ALA A 586 30.18 9.08 33.35
N GLY A 587 29.07 8.49 32.92
CA GLY A 587 28.06 7.89 33.80
C GLY A 587 28.08 6.36 33.72
N ALA A 588 27.21 5.69 34.46
CA ALA A 588 26.92 4.28 34.18
C ALA A 588 26.23 4.17 32.80
N PRO A 589 26.64 3.24 31.90
CA PRO A 589 27.43 2.03 32.14
C PRO A 589 28.93 2.16 31.77
N GLU A 590 29.62 3.24 32.13
CA GLU A 590 31.07 3.44 31.89
C GLU A 590 31.45 3.64 30.41
N GLU A 591 30.52 4.21 29.65
CA GLU A 591 30.71 4.62 28.27
C GLU A 591 29.99 5.94 27.98
N LEU A 592 30.44 6.65 26.96
CA LEU A 592 29.77 7.83 26.42
C LEU A 592 29.70 7.71 24.89
N SER A 593 28.58 8.10 24.31
CA SER A 593 28.36 8.02 22.88
C SER A 593 27.65 9.26 22.35
N PHE A 594 27.79 9.49 21.04
CA PHE A 594 26.93 10.39 20.29
C PHE A 594 26.48 9.71 19.00
N SER A 595 25.35 10.16 18.47
CA SER A 595 24.84 9.73 17.17
C SER A 595 24.68 10.93 16.25
N SER A 596 24.88 10.71 14.95
CA SER A 596 24.66 11.70 13.90
C SER A 596 24.49 11.01 12.54
N VAL A 597 24.17 11.79 11.51
CA VAL A 597 24.07 11.28 10.14
C VAL A 597 25.47 11.12 9.56
N TYR A 598 25.74 9.98 8.92
CA TYR A 598 26.98 9.75 8.18
C TYR A 598 26.99 10.62 6.92
N SER A 599 27.95 11.54 6.84
CA SER A 599 28.09 12.55 5.78
C SER A 599 28.53 12.01 4.41
N GLY A 600 28.54 10.69 4.22
CA GLY A 600 29.10 10.03 3.04
C GLY A 600 30.62 9.88 3.04
N SER A 601 31.32 10.45 4.04
CA SER A 601 32.76 10.28 4.24
C SER A 601 33.16 10.06 5.70
N ASP A 602 34.13 9.18 5.92
CA ASP A 602 34.69 8.90 7.25
C ASP A 602 35.16 10.17 7.96
N ARG A 603 34.68 10.35 9.18
CA ARG A 603 35.02 11.45 10.07
C ARG A 603 36.11 11.01 11.04
N THR A 604 37.28 11.65 11.00
CA THR A 604 38.31 11.47 12.01
C THR A 604 37.99 12.32 13.24
N LEU A 605 37.97 11.68 14.40
CA LEU A 605 37.61 12.27 15.68
C LEU A 605 38.83 12.27 16.61
N PHE A 606 38.99 13.35 17.35
CA PHE A 606 39.95 13.46 18.43
C PHE A 606 39.26 13.12 19.74
N ILE A 607 39.84 12.17 20.49
CA ILE A 607 39.34 11.73 21.79
C ILE A 607 40.31 12.18 22.87
N ARG A 608 39.78 12.82 23.90
CA ARG A 608 40.51 13.14 25.12
C ARG A 608 39.73 12.69 26.33
N VAL A 609 40.39 11.92 27.21
CA VAL A 609 39.85 11.52 28.51
C VAL A 609 40.78 12.08 29.59
N ARG A 610 40.19 12.75 30.58
CA ARG A 610 40.91 13.37 31.70
C ARG A 610 40.21 13.02 33.01
N ASP A 611 40.97 13.09 34.10
CA ASP A 611 40.41 13.11 35.44
C ASP A 611 39.41 14.28 35.56
N GLY A 612 38.14 13.95 35.82
CA GLY A 612 37.04 14.90 36.04
C GLY A 612 36.97 15.41 37.47
N GLY A 613 37.83 14.93 38.37
CA GLY A 613 38.10 15.50 39.68
C GLY A 613 36.93 15.35 40.64
N THR A 614 36.73 14.15 41.19
CA THR A 614 35.86 13.96 42.37
C THR A 614 36.68 14.02 43.66
N ALA A 615 36.15 14.73 44.66
CA ALA A 615 36.74 14.81 45.99
C ALA A 615 36.70 13.43 46.67
N GLY A 616 37.83 12.73 46.68
CA GLY A 616 37.96 11.38 47.25
C GLY A 616 38.72 10.38 46.37
N ASP A 617 39.06 10.77 45.14
CA ASP A 617 39.84 9.90 44.26
C ASP A 617 41.28 9.71 44.79
N THR A 618 41.74 8.47 44.79
CA THR A 618 43.03 8.07 45.37
C THR A 618 44.11 7.97 44.30
N GLU A 619 43.74 7.94 43.02
CA GLU A 619 44.66 7.71 41.90
C GLU A 619 44.10 8.33 40.60
N GLY A 620 44.29 9.64 40.42
CA GLY A 620 43.86 10.33 39.19
C GLY A 620 44.53 9.75 37.93
N ILE A 621 43.96 9.99 36.76
CA ILE A 621 44.50 9.49 35.49
C ILE A 621 45.36 10.51 34.76
N LYS A 622 46.40 10.02 34.06
CA LYS A 622 47.07 10.83 33.03
C LYS A 622 46.09 11.10 31.91
N THR A 623 46.14 12.30 31.35
CA THR A 623 45.35 12.65 30.17
C THR A 623 45.62 11.65 29.06
N PHE A 624 44.57 10.94 28.65
CA PHE A 624 44.59 10.02 27.52
C PHE A 624 44.10 10.77 26.29
N GLU A 625 44.86 10.69 25.21
CA GLU A 625 44.49 11.25 23.91
C GLU A 625 44.68 10.20 22.83
N SER A 626 43.72 10.13 21.92
CA SER A 626 43.76 9.23 20.77
C SER A 626 42.92 9.79 19.64
N THR A 627 42.94 9.11 18.50
CA THR A 627 42.03 9.36 17.39
C THR A 627 41.15 8.15 17.14
N GLY A 628 39.98 8.41 16.58
CA GLY A 628 39.03 7.39 16.15
C GLY A 628 38.42 7.80 14.82
N THR A 629 37.76 6.84 14.17
CA THR A 629 37.05 7.10 12.92
C THR A 629 35.58 6.76 13.14
N LEU A 630 34.71 7.73 12.84
CA LEU A 630 33.28 7.49 12.63
C LEU A 630 33.10 7.24 11.14
N GLY A 631 32.90 5.99 10.77
CA GLY A 631 32.63 5.58 9.39
C GLY A 631 31.16 5.25 9.16
N SER A 632 30.86 4.67 7.99
CA SER A 632 29.50 4.31 7.58
C SER A 632 28.81 3.24 8.46
N SER A 633 29.55 2.60 9.37
CA SER A 633 29.02 1.65 10.35
C SER A 633 29.18 2.16 11.79
N GLY A 634 29.40 3.46 11.97
CA GLY A 634 29.76 4.05 13.24
C GLY A 634 31.24 3.91 13.57
N GLY A 635 31.56 3.98 14.87
CA GLY A 635 32.93 3.84 15.35
C GLY A 635 33.03 3.66 16.85
N SER A 636 34.22 3.32 17.33
CA SER A 636 34.50 3.32 18.76
C SER A 636 35.97 3.58 19.05
N ALA A 637 36.25 4.09 20.25
CA ALA A 637 37.61 4.21 20.78
C ALA A 637 37.65 3.77 22.25
N PRO A 638 38.51 2.80 22.61
CA PRO A 638 38.72 2.45 24.00
C PRO A 638 39.63 3.49 24.68
N ALA A 639 39.20 4.01 25.82
CA ALA A 639 40.03 4.80 26.71
C ALA A 639 41.02 3.90 27.45
N ILE A 640 42.26 4.38 27.61
CA ILE A 640 43.29 3.69 28.41
C ILE A 640 43.59 4.53 29.65
N ARG A 641 43.20 4.01 30.81
CA ARG A 641 43.51 4.62 32.11
C ARG A 641 44.94 4.27 32.52
N THR A 642 45.80 5.28 32.52
CA THR A 642 47.15 5.19 33.09
C THR A 642 47.19 6.00 34.37
N PRO A 643 47.44 5.39 35.54
CA PRO A 643 47.54 6.11 36.80
C PRO A 643 48.56 7.26 36.76
N ASP A 644 48.17 8.40 37.31
CA ASP A 644 49.04 9.56 37.55
C ASP A 644 49.64 9.47 38.96
N VAL A 645 50.58 8.53 39.11
CA VAL A 645 51.36 8.28 40.35
C VAL A 645 52.58 9.18 40.49
#